data_AF-C6RGJ1-F1
#
_entry.id   AF-C6RGJ1-F1
#
_cell.length_a   1.000
_cell.length_b   1.000
_cell.length_c   1.000
_cell.angle_alpha   90.00
_cell.angle_beta   90.00
_cell.angle_gamma   90.00
#
_symmetry.space_group_name_H-M   'P 1'
#
loop_
_entity.id
_entity.type
_entity.pdbx_description
1 polymer ?
#
loop_
_entity_poly.entity_id
_entity_poly.type
_entity_poly.pdbx_seq_one_letter_code
_entity_poly.pdbx_strand_id
1 'polypeptide(L)'
;MRALNLVLFFICGCLLTLGGYYLYFEFAKPSAKSTELAVQIMNVEEASKNESASTTNETNSAIPSQALPQEKYAKNLDANYTDAPILGDEDELKEQIRVLRAQNKLLYDDNVDLVSKNLEISNILSDQKAELETRRKQAASANDKQRISAIDELNKKLAKAQEENEKNKNLEQNLTSLRSEIKTLKAELEKKQSEFDKSSTKTQNESQNALKRLEAQNDELKNEATSTKAKFESELRTANEETAKLKSENARLANELGLKDSEIKRIASEYNAQALNAQNLSKNRIAALEKERDADKKKISELEASLENANKKAESKAKLKAINDELNATNKELAAKLEKEKQGFEKEIEQNEAIYKTELEKLKNQIENERQETEQSVAELKSKIYELENQISQKDSSLQSAEAKVAELNESLNIQKELLEDEIAAGKKNIQNYKILNNKITTLVENDIKTAKENKEQLDALNELLTQKDAELATLRKQIQDGAKDLSDTKENLAKTSTQKNIAKGEVAQILTKNEELMSENENLKKIIQLNFRAEVPKKVVFIASVECSDMSAGSDRPTQVCKNKVSDFLQNYNSNYYFEITPIVSRGNFIATSKAAKVIPQDELEKIDSYANFGIGKERAKVAGEMIKDEFGDFSRISYSNDIITSQDKQGFIIKVYR
;
A
#
# COMPACT_ATOMS: atom_id res chain seq x y z
N MET A 1 -76.54 -5.29 -25.44
CA MET A 1 -77.33 -4.07 -25.19
C MET A 1 -78.79 -4.29 -25.60
N ARG A 2 -79.68 -4.78 -24.71
CA ARG A 2 -81.15 -4.77 -24.91
C ARG A 2 -81.95 -4.52 -23.63
N ALA A 3 -81.50 -5.02 -22.47
CA ALA A 3 -82.15 -4.72 -21.18
C ALA A 3 -82.08 -3.23 -20.76
N LEU A 4 -80.97 -2.55 -21.07
CA LEU A 4 -80.73 -1.16 -20.61
C LEU A 4 -81.76 -0.15 -21.16
N ASN A 5 -82.22 -0.34 -22.40
CA ASN A 5 -83.19 0.57 -23.03
C ASN A 5 -84.61 0.43 -22.44
N LEU A 6 -84.94 -0.70 -21.81
CA LEU A 6 -86.26 -0.90 -21.20
C LEU A 6 -86.40 -0.09 -19.90
N VAL A 7 -85.32 -0.03 -19.11
CA VAL A 7 -85.27 0.73 -17.84
C VAL A 7 -85.31 2.24 -18.10
N LEU A 8 -84.60 2.72 -19.13
CA LEU A 8 -84.61 4.14 -19.51
C LEU A 8 -86.01 4.64 -19.92
N PHE A 9 -86.79 3.80 -20.61
CA PHE A 9 -88.16 4.13 -21.01
C PHE A 9 -89.11 4.25 -19.81
N PHE A 10 -88.91 3.45 -18.77
CA PHE A 10 -89.75 3.49 -17.56
C PHE A 10 -89.48 4.72 -16.70
N ILE A 11 -88.20 5.08 -16.50
CA ILE A 11 -87.81 6.24 -15.69
C ILE A 11 -88.29 7.56 -16.32
N CYS A 12 -88.26 7.66 -17.66
CA CYS A 12 -88.73 8.85 -18.37
C CYS A 12 -90.26 9.05 -18.26
N GLY A 13 -91.04 7.97 -18.08
CA GLY A 13 -92.49 8.04 -17.94
C GLY A 13 -92.98 8.61 -16.60
N CYS A 14 -92.21 8.44 -15.52
CA CYS A 14 -92.63 8.85 -14.17
C CYS A 14 -92.34 10.32 -13.81
N LEU A 15 -91.54 11.03 -14.60
CA LEU A 15 -91.14 12.42 -14.30
C LEU A 15 -92.06 13.49 -14.92
N LEU A 16 -93.06 13.10 -15.71
CA LEU A 16 -93.95 14.02 -16.43
C LEU A 16 -95.33 14.24 -15.77
N THR A 17 -95.61 13.66 -14.60
CA THR A 17 -96.95 13.66 -13.98
C THR A 17 -97.08 14.46 -12.69
N LEU A 18 -96.02 15.09 -12.18
CA LEU A 18 -96.03 15.83 -10.89
C LEU A 18 -95.49 17.27 -10.96
N GLY A 19 -95.04 17.75 -12.12
CA GLY A 19 -94.61 19.16 -12.32
C GLY A 19 -95.77 20.13 -12.51
N GLY A 20 -96.76 20.13 -11.60
CA GLY A 20 -98.10 20.69 -11.88
C GLY A 20 -98.85 21.40 -10.76
N TYR A 21 -98.22 21.72 -9.62
CA TYR A 21 -98.82 22.58 -8.57
C TYR A 21 -97.74 23.44 -7.88
N TYR A 22 -98.17 24.54 -7.24
CA TYR A 22 -97.37 25.56 -6.54
C TYR A 22 -96.56 26.55 -7.40
N LEU A 23 -97.29 27.45 -8.07
CA LEU A 23 -96.88 28.86 -8.21
C LEU A 23 -97.98 29.74 -7.59
N TYR A 24 -97.76 30.27 -6.37
CA TYR A 24 -98.21 31.61 -5.95
C TYR A 24 -97.73 31.93 -4.51
N PHE A 25 -96.79 32.87 -4.37
CA PHE A 25 -97.00 34.17 -3.70
C PHE A 25 -95.71 35.00 -3.69
N GLU A 26 -95.83 36.31 -3.87
CA GLU A 26 -94.71 37.23 -4.01
C GLU A 26 -94.65 38.30 -2.91
N PHE A 27 -93.44 38.85 -2.74
CA PHE A 27 -93.06 40.14 -2.13
C PHE A 27 -93.88 40.81 -1.02
N ALA A 28 -93.20 41.04 0.12
CA ALA A 28 -92.92 42.41 0.60
C ALA A 28 -91.72 42.44 1.58
N LYS A 29 -91.12 43.62 1.81
CA LYS A 29 -90.04 43.87 2.79
C LYS A 29 -90.39 45.10 3.69
N PRO A 30 -89.66 45.36 4.79
CA PRO A 30 -90.23 46.02 5.98
C PRO A 30 -90.07 47.55 6.05
N SER A 31 -90.77 48.15 7.03
CA SER A 31 -90.46 49.45 7.65
C SER A 31 -90.63 49.37 9.18
N ALA A 32 -90.38 50.45 9.94
CA ALA A 32 -90.28 50.40 11.40
C ALA A 32 -90.67 51.71 12.13
N LYS A 33 -90.89 51.55 13.46
CA LYS A 33 -90.95 52.54 14.57
C LYS A 33 -92.30 53.09 15.08
N SER A 34 -92.51 52.79 16.38
CA SER A 34 -92.81 53.68 17.53
C SER A 34 -94.20 54.27 17.81
N THR A 35 -94.64 54.08 19.07
CA THR A 35 -95.58 54.90 19.90
C THR A 35 -97.05 54.97 19.43
N GLU A 36 -98.08 55.08 20.28
CA GLU A 36 -98.25 55.23 21.75
C GLU A 36 -99.18 54.10 22.29
N LEU A 37 -99.04 53.57 23.51
CA LEU A 37 -99.56 54.07 24.80
C LEU A 37 -101.04 54.50 24.83
N ALA A 38 -101.93 53.59 25.22
CA ALA A 38 -103.25 53.90 25.78
C ALA A 38 -103.61 52.85 26.86
N VAL A 39 -104.05 53.31 28.03
CA VAL A 39 -104.39 52.47 29.20
C VAL A 39 -105.89 52.53 29.42
N GLN A 40 -106.51 51.39 29.71
CA GLN A 40 -107.77 51.39 30.46
C GLN A 40 -107.77 50.22 31.46
N ILE A 41 -108.03 50.56 32.72
CA ILE A 41 -108.00 49.64 33.86
C ILE A 41 -109.43 49.22 34.19
N MET A 42 -109.59 48.05 34.82
CA MET A 42 -110.83 47.61 35.44
C MET A 42 -111.40 48.68 36.39
N ASN A 43 -112.71 48.60 36.66
CA ASN A 43 -113.15 48.54 38.04
C ASN A 43 -114.47 47.78 38.17
N VAL A 44 -114.58 47.05 39.27
CA VAL A 44 -115.82 46.54 39.84
C VAL A 44 -116.11 47.40 41.06
N GLU A 45 -117.37 47.68 41.36
CA GLU A 45 -117.77 48.30 42.62
C GLU A 45 -118.94 47.51 43.23
N GLU A 46 -118.93 47.35 44.55
CA GLU A 46 -119.74 46.34 45.25
C GLU A 46 -121.12 46.84 45.69
N ALA A 47 -121.98 45.90 46.10
CA ALA A 47 -123.33 46.16 46.58
C ALA A 47 -123.37 46.69 48.03
N SER A 48 -124.47 47.36 48.39
CA SER A 48 -124.85 47.60 49.78
C SER A 48 -125.70 46.45 50.34
N LYS A 49 -125.59 46.21 51.65
CA LYS A 49 -126.37 45.23 52.42
C LYS A 49 -127.36 45.92 53.36
N ASN A 50 -128.37 45.16 53.80
CA ASN A 50 -128.82 44.94 55.20
C ASN A 50 -129.94 43.86 55.11
N GLU A 51 -130.02 42.79 55.93
CA GLU A 51 -130.11 42.68 57.40
C GLU A 51 -131.38 43.31 58.01
N SER A 52 -132.09 42.71 58.97
CA SER A 52 -132.33 41.29 59.34
C SER A 52 -133.56 41.21 60.29
N ALA A 53 -134.08 40.01 60.62
CA ALA A 53 -135.42 39.81 61.22
C ALA A 53 -135.53 39.95 62.76
N SER A 54 -136.75 40.18 63.31
CA SER A 54 -137.31 39.42 64.47
C SER A 54 -138.78 39.74 64.90
N THR A 55 -139.56 38.66 65.12
CA THR A 55 -140.61 38.31 66.14
C THR A 55 -141.59 39.28 66.89
N THR A 56 -142.88 38.82 66.95
CA THR A 56 -143.87 38.71 68.09
C THR A 56 -144.84 39.84 68.61
N ASN A 57 -146.18 39.57 68.50
CA ASN A 57 -147.30 39.66 69.52
C ASN A 57 -147.93 41.06 69.95
N GLU A 58 -149.16 41.28 70.50
CA GLU A 58 -150.40 40.47 70.80
C GLU A 58 -151.74 41.26 71.19
N THR A 59 -152.88 40.54 71.36
CA THR A 59 -154.10 40.75 72.26
C THR A 59 -155.29 41.77 72.10
N ASN A 60 -156.54 41.21 72.07
CA ASN A 60 -157.80 41.47 72.88
C ASN A 60 -158.88 42.63 72.72
N SER A 61 -160.18 42.26 72.99
CA SER A 61 -161.37 43.02 73.56
C SER A 61 -162.58 43.45 72.66
N ALA A 62 -163.79 43.89 73.15
CA ALA A 62 -164.94 43.15 73.79
C ALA A 62 -166.30 43.95 74.06
N ILE A 63 -167.51 43.41 73.73
CA ILE A 63 -168.96 43.65 74.19
C ILE A 63 -169.59 45.10 74.23
N PRO A 64 -170.89 45.45 74.61
CA PRO A 64 -172.17 44.77 75.04
C PRO A 64 -173.53 45.23 74.31
N SER A 65 -174.74 45.25 74.98
CA SER A 65 -176.14 45.23 74.37
C SER A 65 -177.35 45.81 75.22
N GLN A 66 -178.61 46.03 74.69
CA GLN A 66 -179.99 45.83 75.33
C GLN A 66 -181.31 46.56 74.79
N ALA A 67 -182.50 45.87 74.91
CA ALA A 67 -183.90 46.23 75.41
C ALA A 67 -185.03 47.09 74.69
N LEU A 68 -186.27 47.11 75.28
CA LEU A 68 -187.67 47.41 74.78
C LEU A 68 -188.59 48.09 75.88
N PRO A 69 -189.77 48.78 75.62
CA PRO A 69 -191.15 48.29 76.00
C PRO A 69 -192.44 48.97 75.33
N GLN A 70 -193.67 48.95 75.95
CA GLN A 70 -195.05 49.17 75.37
C GLN A 70 -196.19 49.59 76.40
N GLU A 71 -197.35 50.23 76.03
CA GLU A 71 -198.66 50.33 76.82
C GLU A 71 -199.96 50.84 76.03
N LYS A 72 -201.21 50.89 76.61
CA LYS A 72 -202.56 51.32 76.01
C LYS A 72 -203.88 51.30 76.90
N TYR A 73 -204.98 52.07 76.61
CA TYR A 73 -206.48 51.87 76.85
C TYR A 73 -207.37 53.17 77.18
N ALA A 74 -208.73 53.14 77.11
CA ALA A 74 -209.73 54.26 77.41
C ALA A 74 -211.25 53.83 77.64
N LYS A 75 -212.26 54.73 77.93
CA LYS A 75 -213.71 54.40 78.32
C LYS A 75 -214.86 55.50 78.35
N ASN A 76 -216.14 55.09 78.09
CA ASN A 76 -217.52 55.35 78.71
C ASN A 76 -218.49 56.61 78.59
N LEU A 77 -219.75 56.48 79.12
CA LEU A 77 -221.10 57.16 78.88
C LEU A 77 -221.83 57.74 80.14
N ASP A 78 -222.92 58.58 80.00
CA ASP A 78 -224.28 58.49 80.71
C ASP A 78 -225.38 59.55 80.26
N ALA A 79 -226.63 59.58 80.82
CA ALA A 79 -227.81 60.41 80.39
C ALA A 79 -228.92 60.79 81.47
N ASN A 80 -229.83 61.79 81.24
CA ASN A 80 -231.21 61.93 81.86
C ASN A 80 -232.19 63.03 81.28
N TYR A 81 -233.44 63.13 81.81
CA TYR A 81 -234.66 63.91 81.41
C TYR A 81 -234.97 65.23 82.20
N THR A 82 -235.93 66.08 81.74
CA THR A 82 -237.12 66.63 82.51
C THR A 82 -238.09 67.53 81.70
N ASP A 83 -239.26 67.88 82.26
CA ASP A 83 -240.49 68.39 81.60
C ASP A 83 -240.73 69.92 81.59
N ALA A 84 -241.73 70.39 80.80
CA ALA A 84 -242.26 71.76 80.78
C ALA A 84 -243.78 71.80 80.40
N PRO A 85 -244.56 72.87 80.72
CA PRO A 85 -246.00 72.77 80.97
C PRO A 85 -246.96 73.10 79.80
N ILE A 86 -248.24 72.73 80.01
CA ILE A 86 -249.36 72.83 79.07
C ILE A 86 -250.29 73.99 79.43
N LEU A 87 -250.75 74.77 78.44
CA LEU A 87 -251.93 75.64 78.48
C LEU A 87 -252.42 75.86 77.03
N GLY A 88 -253.62 75.39 76.71
CA GLY A 88 -254.19 75.33 75.36
C GLY A 88 -255.56 74.65 75.37
N ASP A 89 -256.27 74.64 74.24
CA ASP A 89 -257.67 74.18 74.14
C ASP A 89 -257.80 72.63 74.12
N GLU A 90 -259.01 72.09 74.36
CA GLU A 90 -259.28 70.64 74.39
C GLU A 90 -258.97 69.96 73.04
N ASP A 91 -259.13 70.68 71.92
CA ASP A 91 -258.78 70.16 70.59
C ASP A 91 -257.27 70.22 70.31
N GLU A 92 -256.55 71.17 70.90
CA GLU A 92 -255.08 71.23 70.81
C GLU A 92 -254.42 70.08 71.57
N LEU A 93 -254.97 69.74 72.75
CA LEU A 93 -254.47 68.64 73.58
C LEU A 93 -254.61 67.26 72.89
N LYS A 94 -255.70 67.04 72.13
CA LYS A 94 -255.91 65.80 71.37
C LYS A 94 -254.83 65.59 70.31
N GLU A 95 -254.43 66.66 69.62
CA GLU A 95 -253.44 66.55 68.54
C GLU A 95 -252.01 66.41 69.07
N GLN A 96 -251.67 67.02 70.22
CA GLN A 96 -250.40 66.74 70.92
C GLN A 96 -250.27 65.25 71.31
N ILE A 97 -251.34 64.63 71.82
CA ILE A 97 -251.39 63.19 72.14
C ILE A 97 -251.20 62.32 70.87
N ARG A 98 -251.67 62.80 69.71
CA ARG A 98 -251.48 62.12 68.41
C ARG A 98 -250.02 62.15 67.97
N VAL A 99 -249.37 63.30 68.05
CA VAL A 99 -247.95 63.49 67.67
C VAL A 99 -247.03 62.64 68.56
N LEU A 100 -247.24 62.66 69.89
CA LEU A 100 -246.44 61.88 70.84
C LEU A 100 -246.56 60.37 70.63
N ARG A 101 -247.72 59.87 70.18
CA ARG A 101 -247.89 58.45 69.80
C ARG A 101 -247.17 58.09 68.51
N ALA A 102 -247.10 59.01 67.54
CA ALA A 102 -246.34 58.79 66.31
C ALA A 102 -244.82 58.72 66.60
N GLN A 103 -244.30 59.63 67.42
CA GLN A 103 -242.87 59.68 67.79
C GLN A 103 -242.43 58.45 68.60
N ASN A 104 -243.22 58.02 69.60
CA ASN A 104 -242.88 56.83 70.38
C ASN A 104 -242.89 55.54 69.56
N LYS A 105 -243.71 55.46 68.49
CA LYS A 105 -243.66 54.29 67.59
C LYS A 105 -242.35 54.23 66.82
N LEU A 106 -241.91 55.37 66.26
CA LEU A 106 -240.67 55.46 65.49
C LEU A 106 -239.44 55.03 66.32
N LEU A 107 -239.37 55.48 67.58
CA LEU A 107 -238.32 55.12 68.53
C LEU A 107 -238.31 53.64 68.93
N TYR A 108 -239.43 52.92 68.80
CA TYR A 108 -239.48 51.49 69.09
C TYR A 108 -238.89 50.67 67.94
N ASP A 109 -239.24 51.03 66.70
CA ASP A 109 -238.80 50.31 65.49
C ASP A 109 -237.25 50.44 65.30
N ASP A 110 -236.67 51.62 65.52
CA ASP A 110 -235.21 51.84 65.46
C ASP A 110 -234.41 51.00 66.48
N ASN A 111 -234.94 50.80 67.68
CA ASN A 111 -234.26 50.04 68.74
C ASN A 111 -234.18 48.53 68.42
N VAL A 112 -235.14 47.97 67.68
CA VAL A 112 -235.14 46.55 67.28
C VAL A 112 -234.06 46.25 66.24
N ASP A 113 -233.83 47.17 65.30
CA ASP A 113 -232.78 47.05 64.28
C ASP A 113 -231.37 47.19 64.89
N LEU A 114 -231.19 48.10 65.86
CA LEU A 114 -229.95 48.24 66.63
C LEU A 114 -229.56 46.98 67.43
N VAL A 115 -230.53 46.27 68.03
CA VAL A 115 -230.26 45.01 68.75
C VAL A 115 -229.81 43.91 67.79
N SER A 116 -230.41 43.83 66.61
CA SER A 116 -230.07 42.83 65.59
C SER A 116 -228.61 42.97 65.11
N LYS A 117 -228.16 44.19 64.84
CA LYS A 117 -226.78 44.48 64.39
C LYS A 117 -225.72 44.20 65.46
N ASN A 118 -226.04 44.44 66.74
CA ASN A 118 -225.11 44.11 67.83
C ASN A 118 -224.94 42.60 68.03
N LEU A 119 -225.97 41.79 67.77
CA LEU A 119 -225.87 40.33 67.83
C LEU A 119 -224.97 39.76 66.73
N GLU A 120 -225.04 40.32 65.52
CA GLU A 120 -224.20 39.92 64.37
C GLU A 120 -222.70 40.17 64.62
N ILE A 121 -222.35 41.35 65.13
CA ILE A 121 -220.96 41.72 65.48
C ILE A 121 -220.35 40.75 66.51
N SER A 122 -221.15 40.30 67.49
CA SER A 122 -220.66 39.40 68.55
C SER A 122 -220.26 38.01 68.05
N ASN A 123 -220.83 37.54 66.93
CA ASN A 123 -220.49 36.22 66.37
C ASN A 123 -219.15 36.27 65.60
N ILE A 124 -218.94 37.31 64.80
CA ILE A 124 -217.71 37.48 63.97
C ILE A 124 -216.44 37.49 64.84
N LEU A 125 -216.51 38.07 66.04
CA LEU A 125 -215.41 38.10 67.02
C LEU A 125 -215.08 36.73 67.65
N SER A 126 -216.02 35.78 67.64
CA SER A 126 -215.76 34.41 68.11
C SER A 126 -214.92 33.62 67.12
N ASP A 127 -215.30 33.65 65.83
CA ASP A 127 -214.68 32.82 64.80
C ASP A 127 -213.22 33.21 64.53
N GLN A 128 -212.92 34.52 64.51
CA GLN A 128 -211.55 35.03 64.35
C GLN A 128 -210.61 34.56 65.48
N LYS A 129 -211.14 34.31 66.68
CA LYS A 129 -210.35 33.81 67.82
C LYS A 129 -209.96 32.34 67.65
N ALA A 130 -210.86 31.52 67.11
CA ALA A 130 -210.62 30.09 66.87
C ALA A 130 -209.56 29.85 65.77
N GLU A 131 -209.56 30.65 64.71
CA GLU A 131 -208.57 30.51 63.63
C GLU A 131 -207.14 30.80 64.12
N LEU A 132 -206.98 31.80 65.00
CA LEU A 132 -205.70 32.26 65.52
C LEU A 132 -204.97 31.21 66.38
N GLU A 133 -205.70 30.44 67.21
CA GLU A 133 -205.10 29.33 67.96
C GLU A 133 -204.69 28.16 67.05
N THR A 134 -205.44 27.93 65.98
CA THR A 134 -205.17 26.84 65.03
C THR A 134 -203.85 27.07 64.29
N ARG A 135 -203.62 28.28 63.76
CA ARG A 135 -202.35 28.66 63.11
C ARG A 135 -201.15 28.54 64.07
N ARG A 136 -201.33 28.85 65.36
CA ARG A 136 -200.24 28.85 66.35
C ARG A 136 -199.69 27.45 66.67
N LYS A 137 -200.50 26.39 66.54
CA LYS A 137 -200.06 25.00 66.75
C LYS A 137 -199.24 24.44 65.58
N GLN A 138 -199.44 24.91 64.36
CA GLN A 138 -198.72 24.42 63.17
C GLN A 138 -197.29 24.95 63.05
N ALA A 139 -196.98 26.12 63.62
CA ALA A 139 -195.67 26.75 63.50
C ALA A 139 -194.55 26.06 64.32
N ALA A 140 -194.89 25.22 65.31
CA ALA A 140 -193.93 24.72 66.30
C ALA A 140 -193.16 23.45 65.89
N SER A 141 -193.66 22.65 64.95
CA SER A 141 -193.17 21.27 64.73
C SER A 141 -192.19 21.09 63.57
N ALA A 142 -191.85 22.15 62.82
CA ALA A 142 -191.14 22.03 61.54
C ALA A 142 -189.63 22.34 61.59
N ASN A 143 -189.15 23.17 62.52
CA ASN A 143 -187.87 23.87 62.35
C ASN A 143 -186.63 23.08 62.85
N ASP A 144 -186.72 22.42 64.01
CA ASP A 144 -185.53 21.91 64.70
C ASP A 144 -184.86 20.72 63.99
N LYS A 145 -185.66 19.86 63.35
CA LYS A 145 -185.17 18.61 62.73
C LYS A 145 -184.21 18.85 61.56
N GLN A 146 -184.30 20.02 60.90
CA GLN A 146 -183.47 20.38 59.76
C GLN A 146 -182.10 20.97 60.19
N ARG A 147 -182.02 21.59 61.38
CA ARG A 147 -180.77 22.18 61.89
C ARG A 147 -179.72 21.14 62.29
N ILE A 148 -180.15 20.06 62.95
CA ILE A 148 -179.23 19.05 63.48
C ILE A 148 -178.43 18.36 62.35
N SER A 149 -179.11 17.96 61.27
CA SER A 149 -178.47 17.26 60.14
C SER A 149 -177.37 18.07 59.43
N ALA A 150 -177.42 19.41 59.49
CA ALA A 150 -176.40 20.26 58.88
C ALA A 150 -175.11 20.33 59.72
N ILE A 151 -175.21 20.18 61.04
CA ILE A 151 -174.06 20.24 61.96
C ILE A 151 -173.19 18.99 61.82
N ASP A 152 -173.80 17.81 61.72
CA ASP A 152 -173.06 16.55 61.52
C ASP A 152 -172.31 16.52 60.18
N GLU A 153 -172.88 17.09 59.12
CA GLU A 153 -172.21 17.18 57.81
C GLU A 153 -171.00 18.14 57.85
N LEU A 154 -171.09 19.25 58.60
CA LEU A 154 -169.98 20.18 58.80
C LEU A 154 -168.86 19.54 59.65
N ASN A 155 -169.19 18.84 60.73
CA ASN A 155 -168.21 18.11 61.54
C ASN A 155 -167.48 17.04 60.71
N LYS A 156 -168.19 16.33 59.83
CA LYS A 156 -167.62 15.34 58.90
C LYS A 156 -166.69 15.97 57.85
N LYS A 157 -166.95 17.21 57.43
CA LYS A 157 -166.05 17.99 56.55
C LYS A 157 -164.81 18.48 57.29
N LEU A 158 -164.96 18.96 58.53
CA LEU A 158 -163.85 19.42 59.37
C LEU A 158 -162.84 18.30 59.66
N ALA A 159 -163.32 17.10 60.01
CA ALA A 159 -162.46 15.94 60.25
C ALA A 159 -161.64 15.55 59.00
N LYS A 160 -162.24 15.61 57.80
CA LYS A 160 -161.52 15.38 56.54
C LYS A 160 -160.45 16.44 56.27
N ALA A 161 -160.76 17.72 56.49
CA ALA A 161 -159.80 18.80 56.31
C ALA A 161 -158.59 18.67 57.26
N GLN A 162 -158.80 18.16 58.48
CA GLN A 162 -157.70 17.85 59.42
C GLN A 162 -156.84 16.68 58.92
N GLU A 163 -157.46 15.62 58.37
CA GLU A 163 -156.75 14.48 57.78
C GLU A 163 -155.91 14.89 56.55
N GLU A 164 -156.44 15.76 55.69
CA GLU A 164 -155.71 16.33 54.55
C GLU A 164 -154.56 17.25 54.99
N ASN A 165 -154.73 18.01 56.07
CA ASN A 165 -153.68 18.89 56.58
C ASN A 165 -152.46 18.12 57.12
N GLU A 166 -152.66 17.03 57.87
CA GLU A 166 -151.55 16.17 58.31
C GLU A 166 -150.89 15.41 57.15
N LYS A 167 -151.65 15.04 56.11
CA LYS A 167 -151.10 14.51 54.86
C LYS A 167 -150.20 15.53 54.16
N ASN A 168 -150.64 16.78 54.03
CA ASN A 168 -149.84 17.87 53.44
C ASN A 168 -148.55 18.13 54.24
N LYS A 169 -148.65 18.18 55.58
CA LYS A 169 -147.50 18.35 56.48
C LYS A 169 -146.46 17.22 56.36
N ASN A 170 -146.90 15.98 56.18
CA ASN A 170 -146.02 14.84 55.87
C ASN A 170 -145.38 14.98 54.47
N LEU A 171 -146.15 15.40 53.45
CA LEU A 171 -145.61 15.69 52.12
C LEU A 171 -144.56 16.82 52.13
N GLU A 172 -144.75 17.89 52.91
CA GLU A 172 -143.76 18.97 53.07
C GLU A 172 -142.46 18.48 53.74
N GLN A 173 -142.56 17.60 54.74
CA GLN A 173 -141.37 16.98 55.35
C GLN A 173 -140.61 16.11 54.33
N ASN A 174 -141.32 15.29 53.55
CA ASN A 174 -140.70 14.48 52.49
C ASN A 174 -140.07 15.33 51.37
N LEU A 175 -140.74 16.40 50.93
CA LEU A 175 -140.20 17.36 49.97
C LEU A 175 -138.96 18.08 50.51
N THR A 176 -138.92 18.39 51.81
CA THR A 176 -137.75 19.00 52.46
C THR A 176 -136.58 18.02 52.53
N SER A 177 -136.85 16.75 52.88
CA SER A 177 -135.84 15.67 52.85
C SER A 177 -135.26 15.48 51.45
N LEU A 178 -136.10 15.29 50.43
CA LEU A 178 -135.69 15.13 49.03
C LEU A 178 -134.92 16.35 48.50
N ARG A 179 -135.29 17.58 48.88
CA ARG A 179 -134.52 18.79 48.53
C ARG A 179 -133.11 18.78 49.16
N SER A 180 -132.95 18.26 50.37
CA SER A 180 -131.64 18.13 51.02
C SER A 180 -130.78 17.03 50.38
N GLU A 181 -131.39 15.92 49.97
CA GLU A 181 -130.75 14.81 49.26
C GLU A 181 -130.29 15.24 47.86
N ILE A 182 -131.17 15.88 47.07
CA ILE A 182 -130.84 16.46 45.75
C ILE A 182 -129.70 17.47 45.86
N LYS A 183 -129.69 18.33 46.90
CA LYS A 183 -128.58 19.28 47.15
C LYS A 183 -127.26 18.56 47.43
N THR A 184 -127.31 17.44 48.16
CA THR A 184 -126.13 16.63 48.51
C THR A 184 -125.60 15.90 47.29
N LEU A 185 -126.45 15.19 46.56
CA LEU A 185 -126.11 14.50 45.31
C LEU A 185 -125.56 15.46 44.24
N LYS A 186 -126.10 16.68 44.15
CA LYS A 186 -125.55 17.71 43.26
C LYS A 186 -124.13 18.12 43.66
N ALA A 187 -123.86 18.33 44.95
CA ALA A 187 -122.52 18.67 45.44
C ALA A 187 -121.52 17.52 45.24
N GLU A 188 -121.95 16.26 45.39
CA GLU A 188 -121.12 15.10 45.07
C GLU A 188 -120.84 14.97 43.58
N LEU A 189 -121.83 15.25 42.71
CA LEU A 189 -121.65 15.25 41.26
C LEU A 189 -120.69 16.36 40.80
N GLU A 190 -120.83 17.59 41.31
CA GLU A 190 -119.92 18.71 41.04
C GLU A 190 -118.50 18.39 41.52
N LYS A 191 -118.35 17.78 42.71
CA LYS A 191 -117.07 17.30 43.22
C LYS A 191 -116.47 16.24 42.28
N LYS A 192 -117.24 15.23 41.89
CA LYS A 192 -116.79 14.13 41.01
C LYS A 192 -116.41 14.60 39.62
N GLN A 193 -117.16 15.55 39.05
CA GLN A 193 -116.76 16.22 37.82
C GLN A 193 -115.41 16.93 37.99
N SER A 194 -115.22 17.70 39.06
CA SER A 194 -113.95 18.38 39.32
C SER A 194 -112.76 17.43 39.57
N GLU A 195 -113.00 16.23 40.12
CA GLU A 195 -112.00 15.17 40.26
C GLU A 195 -111.67 14.53 38.90
N PHE A 196 -112.67 14.27 38.06
CA PHE A 196 -112.51 13.77 36.71
C PHE A 196 -111.75 14.74 35.81
N ASP A 197 -112.13 16.02 35.79
CA ASP A 197 -111.50 17.05 34.94
C ASP A 197 -110.01 17.24 35.31
N LYS A 198 -109.68 17.23 36.61
CA LYS A 198 -108.30 17.25 37.09
C LYS A 198 -107.53 15.99 36.67
N SER A 199 -108.15 14.82 36.76
CA SER A 199 -107.53 13.55 36.35
C SER A 199 -107.27 13.49 34.85
N SER A 200 -108.25 13.93 34.04
CA SER A 200 -108.17 14.05 32.58
C SER A 200 -107.05 15.02 32.18
N THR A 201 -107.06 16.24 32.74
CA THR A 201 -106.03 17.26 32.49
C THR A 201 -104.63 16.78 32.88
N LYS A 202 -104.51 16.08 34.02
CA LYS A 202 -103.24 15.47 34.45
C LYS A 202 -102.77 14.42 33.43
N THR A 203 -103.64 13.48 33.05
CA THR A 203 -103.33 12.40 32.10
C THR A 203 -102.96 12.95 30.72
N GLN A 204 -103.62 14.00 30.26
CA GLN A 204 -103.31 14.71 29.01
C GLN A 204 -101.93 15.37 29.08
N ASN A 205 -101.60 16.07 30.18
CA ASN A 205 -100.28 16.68 30.37
C ASN A 205 -99.16 15.64 30.50
N GLU A 206 -99.39 14.53 31.21
CA GLU A 206 -98.43 13.43 31.31
C GLU A 206 -98.20 12.78 29.94
N SER A 207 -99.26 12.56 29.15
CA SER A 207 -99.17 12.03 27.79
C SER A 207 -98.44 12.97 26.83
N GLN A 208 -98.72 14.28 26.88
CA GLN A 208 -98.04 15.27 26.04
C GLN A 208 -96.56 15.42 26.41
N ASN A 209 -96.21 15.34 27.70
CA ASN A 209 -94.82 15.35 28.16
C ASN A 209 -94.08 14.05 27.80
N ALA A 210 -94.76 12.90 27.80
CA ALA A 210 -94.21 11.64 27.30
C ALA A 210 -93.94 11.72 25.79
N LEU A 211 -94.89 12.25 25.00
CA LEU A 211 -94.73 12.43 23.56
C LEU A 211 -93.52 13.33 23.24
N LYS A 212 -93.41 14.51 23.86
CA LYS A 212 -92.27 15.43 23.67
C LYS A 212 -90.91 14.80 24.02
N ARG A 213 -90.87 13.91 25.00
CA ARG A 213 -89.64 13.16 25.36
C ARG A 213 -89.30 12.12 24.28
N LEU A 214 -90.29 11.39 23.77
CA LEU A 214 -90.09 10.43 22.68
C LEU A 214 -89.72 11.12 21.37
N GLU A 215 -90.29 12.29 21.07
CA GLU A 215 -89.90 13.13 19.92
C GLU A 215 -88.42 13.53 20.02
N ALA A 216 -88.00 14.09 21.17
CA ALA A 216 -86.61 14.47 21.41
C ALA A 216 -85.64 13.27 21.33
N GLN A 217 -85.99 12.12 21.91
CA GLN A 217 -85.18 10.89 21.81
C GLN A 217 -85.09 10.35 20.39
N ASN A 218 -86.17 10.43 19.59
CA ASN A 218 -86.15 10.02 18.19
C ASN A 218 -85.26 10.94 17.34
N ASP A 219 -85.27 12.26 17.55
CA ASP A 219 -84.37 13.17 16.85
C ASP A 219 -82.91 13.02 17.31
N GLU A 220 -82.65 12.74 18.59
CA GLU A 220 -81.30 12.42 19.09
C GLU A 220 -80.74 11.14 18.44
N LEU A 221 -81.49 10.03 18.48
CA LEU A 221 -81.10 8.76 17.84
C LEU A 221 -80.94 8.89 16.32
N LYS A 222 -81.78 9.69 15.66
CA LYS A 222 -81.69 9.99 14.22
C LYS A 222 -80.44 10.81 13.88
N ASN A 223 -80.07 11.77 14.71
CA ASN A 223 -78.82 12.54 14.57
C ASN A 223 -77.59 11.65 14.83
N GLU A 224 -77.62 10.79 15.86
CA GLU A 224 -76.54 9.83 16.14
C GLU A 224 -76.37 8.82 15.00
N ALA A 225 -77.46 8.22 14.51
CA ALA A 225 -77.45 7.30 13.38
C ALA A 225 -76.91 7.98 12.10
N THR A 226 -77.29 9.24 11.86
CA THR A 226 -76.79 10.02 10.70
C THR A 226 -75.30 10.33 10.83
N SER A 227 -74.83 10.75 12.01
CA SER A 227 -73.41 11.00 12.28
C SER A 227 -72.57 9.73 12.15
N THR A 228 -73.06 8.62 12.71
CA THR A 228 -72.40 7.31 12.69
C THR A 228 -72.33 6.75 11.26
N LYS A 229 -73.41 6.89 10.48
CA LYS A 229 -73.41 6.57 9.05
C LYS A 229 -72.35 7.38 8.29
N ALA A 230 -72.29 8.69 8.50
CA ALA A 230 -71.32 9.55 7.81
C ALA A 230 -69.86 9.20 8.16
N LYS A 231 -69.58 8.79 9.41
CA LYS A 231 -68.27 8.27 9.82
C LYS A 231 -67.93 6.98 9.07
N PHE A 232 -68.82 5.98 9.08
CA PHE A 232 -68.60 4.73 8.36
C PHE A 232 -68.46 4.92 6.84
N GLU A 233 -69.21 5.83 6.22
CA GLU A 233 -69.06 6.15 4.79
C GLU A 233 -67.69 6.80 4.49
N SER A 234 -67.16 7.61 5.41
CA SER A 234 -65.80 8.18 5.31
C SER A 234 -64.71 7.13 5.51
N GLU A 235 -64.81 6.29 6.53
CA GLU A 235 -63.85 5.21 6.83
C GLU A 235 -63.80 4.18 5.69
N LEU A 236 -64.97 3.77 5.18
CA LEU A 236 -65.11 2.89 4.02
C LEU A 236 -64.48 3.51 2.77
N ARG A 237 -64.62 4.83 2.57
CA ARG A 237 -63.96 5.53 1.47
C ARG A 237 -62.44 5.51 1.61
N THR A 238 -61.90 5.83 2.78
CA THR A 238 -60.44 5.79 3.03
C THR A 238 -59.88 4.38 2.83
N ALA A 239 -60.55 3.35 3.35
CA ALA A 239 -60.14 1.95 3.16
C ALA A 239 -60.16 1.51 1.69
N ASN A 240 -61.13 1.98 0.89
CA ASN A 240 -61.16 1.73 -0.56
C ASN A 240 -60.04 2.47 -1.30
N GLU A 241 -59.76 3.72 -0.94
CA GLU A 241 -58.65 4.50 -1.53
C GLU A 241 -57.27 3.91 -1.18
N GLU A 242 -57.10 3.36 0.03
CA GLU A 242 -55.89 2.61 0.41
C GLU A 242 -55.79 1.26 -0.30
N THR A 243 -56.89 0.50 -0.38
CA THR A 243 -56.94 -0.76 -1.15
C THR A 243 -56.60 -0.54 -2.62
N ALA A 244 -57.04 0.58 -3.23
CA ALA A 244 -56.68 0.95 -4.59
C ALA A 244 -55.18 1.27 -4.74
N LYS A 245 -54.57 2.00 -3.79
CA LYS A 245 -53.12 2.27 -3.75
C LYS A 245 -52.33 0.97 -3.66
N LEU A 246 -52.62 0.13 -2.66
CA LEU A 246 -51.96 -1.18 -2.46
C LEU A 246 -52.11 -2.10 -3.68
N LYS A 247 -53.28 -2.10 -4.34
CA LYS A 247 -53.47 -2.85 -5.59
C LYS A 247 -52.62 -2.31 -6.75
N SER A 248 -52.47 -1.00 -6.85
CA SER A 248 -51.60 -0.37 -7.87
C SER A 248 -50.11 -0.64 -7.62
N GLU A 249 -49.67 -0.63 -6.36
CA GLU A 249 -48.29 -0.96 -5.99
C GLU A 249 -47.97 -2.44 -6.20
N ASN A 250 -48.86 -3.35 -5.80
CA ASN A 250 -48.69 -4.78 -6.10
C ASN A 250 -48.59 -5.05 -7.61
N ALA A 251 -49.36 -4.33 -8.44
CA ALA A 251 -49.23 -4.42 -9.90
C ALA A 251 -47.88 -3.86 -10.41
N ARG A 252 -47.39 -2.75 -9.83
CA ARG A 252 -46.06 -2.20 -10.13
C ARG A 252 -44.95 -3.19 -9.79
N LEU A 253 -45.00 -3.79 -8.59
CA LEU A 253 -44.02 -4.76 -8.10
C LEU A 253 -44.06 -6.07 -8.90
N ALA A 254 -45.23 -6.56 -9.29
CA ALA A 254 -45.36 -7.73 -10.16
C ALA A 254 -44.72 -7.52 -11.54
N ASN A 255 -44.92 -6.33 -12.15
CA ASN A 255 -44.26 -5.96 -13.39
C ASN A 255 -42.74 -5.83 -13.22
N GLU A 256 -42.27 -5.22 -12.13
CA GLU A 256 -40.85 -5.10 -11.81
C GLU A 256 -40.18 -6.47 -11.64
N LEU A 257 -40.82 -7.40 -10.91
CA LEU A 257 -40.37 -8.78 -10.78
C LEU A 257 -40.32 -9.52 -12.13
N GLY A 258 -41.33 -9.35 -12.98
CA GLY A 258 -41.34 -9.94 -14.33
C GLY A 258 -40.20 -9.45 -15.23
N LEU A 259 -39.85 -8.16 -15.13
CA LEU A 259 -38.68 -7.60 -15.81
C LEU A 259 -37.37 -8.15 -15.23
N LYS A 260 -37.24 -8.27 -13.91
CA LYS A 260 -36.04 -8.84 -13.26
C LYS A 260 -35.85 -10.32 -13.58
N ASP A 261 -36.91 -11.13 -13.60
CA ASP A 261 -36.86 -12.54 -14.01
C ASP A 261 -36.48 -12.70 -15.48
N SER A 262 -37.00 -11.85 -16.36
CA SER A 262 -36.61 -11.81 -17.78
C SER A 262 -35.13 -11.46 -17.96
N GLU A 263 -34.62 -10.49 -17.18
CA GLU A 263 -33.21 -10.08 -17.19
C GLU A 263 -32.28 -11.17 -16.62
N ILE A 264 -32.69 -11.85 -15.54
CA ILE A 264 -31.96 -13.01 -14.99
C ILE A 264 -31.87 -14.13 -16.05
N LYS A 265 -32.96 -14.41 -16.78
CA LYS A 265 -32.96 -15.39 -17.87
C LYS A 265 -32.04 -14.99 -19.03
N ARG A 266 -32.00 -13.69 -19.39
CA ARG A 266 -31.07 -13.16 -20.40
C ARG A 266 -29.62 -13.36 -19.96
N ILE A 267 -29.26 -12.90 -18.76
CA ILE A 267 -27.90 -13.02 -18.20
C ILE A 267 -27.46 -14.49 -18.08
N ALA A 268 -28.35 -15.39 -17.64
CA ALA A 268 -28.06 -16.82 -17.58
C ALA A 268 -27.81 -17.44 -18.98
N SER A 269 -28.53 -16.97 -20.00
CA SER A 269 -28.34 -17.43 -21.39
C SER A 269 -26.99 -16.95 -21.96
N GLU A 270 -26.61 -15.70 -21.67
CA GLU A 270 -25.33 -15.11 -22.10
C GLU A 270 -24.14 -15.74 -21.38
N TYR A 271 -24.24 -15.97 -20.07
CA TYR A 271 -23.23 -16.69 -19.29
C TYR A 271 -23.00 -18.11 -19.84
N ASN A 272 -24.08 -18.85 -20.12
CA ASN A 272 -23.98 -20.20 -20.69
C ASN A 272 -23.37 -20.20 -22.10
N ALA A 273 -23.71 -19.21 -22.94
CA ALA A 273 -23.10 -19.05 -24.25
C ALA A 273 -21.60 -18.69 -24.17
N GLN A 274 -21.22 -17.82 -23.22
CA GLN A 274 -19.82 -17.46 -22.96
C GLN A 274 -19.01 -18.65 -22.45
N ALA A 275 -19.57 -19.44 -21.52
CA ALA A 275 -18.94 -20.64 -20.98
C ALA A 275 -18.75 -21.71 -22.08
N LEU A 276 -19.75 -21.95 -22.92
CA LEU A 276 -19.66 -22.87 -24.06
C LEU A 276 -18.62 -22.40 -25.09
N ASN A 277 -18.54 -21.09 -25.37
CA ASN A 277 -17.52 -20.53 -26.26
C ASN A 277 -16.10 -20.72 -25.69
N ALA A 278 -15.89 -20.42 -24.40
CA ALA A 278 -14.62 -20.66 -23.71
C ALA A 278 -14.22 -22.15 -23.69
N GLN A 279 -15.18 -23.05 -23.48
CA GLN A 279 -14.98 -24.50 -23.55
C GLN A 279 -14.55 -24.94 -24.96
N ASN A 280 -15.22 -24.45 -26.01
CA ASN A 280 -14.88 -24.75 -27.39
C ASN A 280 -13.50 -24.19 -27.80
N LEU A 281 -13.18 -22.96 -27.38
CA LEU A 281 -11.86 -22.35 -27.61
C LEU A 281 -10.74 -23.19 -26.94
N SER A 282 -10.97 -23.62 -25.69
CA SER A 282 -10.05 -24.49 -24.95
C SER A 282 -9.87 -25.84 -25.65
N LYS A 283 -10.97 -26.51 -26.02
CA LYS A 283 -10.96 -27.79 -26.75
C LYS A 283 -10.22 -27.70 -28.08
N ASN A 284 -10.44 -26.64 -28.85
CA ASN A 284 -9.76 -26.39 -30.12
C ASN A 284 -8.24 -26.18 -29.91
N ARG A 285 -7.85 -25.46 -28.85
CA ARG A 285 -6.42 -25.27 -28.52
C ARG A 285 -5.74 -26.56 -28.03
N ILE A 286 -6.44 -27.40 -27.28
CA ILE A 286 -5.97 -28.74 -26.90
C ILE A 286 -5.74 -29.59 -28.14
N ALA A 287 -6.73 -29.70 -29.03
CA ALA A 287 -6.60 -30.49 -30.27
C ALA A 287 -5.47 -30.00 -31.20
N ALA A 288 -5.17 -28.70 -31.21
CA ALA A 288 -4.03 -28.14 -31.92
C ALA A 288 -2.68 -28.59 -31.29
N LEU A 289 -2.56 -28.50 -29.96
CA LEU A 289 -1.37 -28.91 -29.21
C LEU A 289 -1.14 -30.44 -29.26
N GLU A 290 -2.20 -31.24 -29.29
CA GLU A 290 -2.10 -32.70 -29.47
C GLU A 290 -1.55 -33.06 -30.86
N LYS A 291 -2.01 -32.36 -31.90
CA LYS A 291 -1.50 -32.52 -33.27
C LYS A 291 -0.04 -32.08 -33.41
N GLU A 292 0.36 -31.01 -32.72
CA GLU A 292 1.74 -30.52 -32.67
C GLU A 292 2.64 -31.54 -31.95
N ARG A 293 2.24 -32.00 -30.75
CA ARG A 293 2.89 -33.08 -29.99
C ARG A 293 3.11 -34.33 -30.84
N ASP A 294 2.11 -34.76 -31.61
CA ASP A 294 2.22 -36.00 -32.39
C ASP A 294 3.08 -35.83 -33.66
N ALA A 295 3.14 -34.62 -34.23
CA ALA A 295 4.10 -34.28 -35.28
C ALA A 295 5.53 -34.27 -34.74
N ASP A 296 5.78 -33.66 -33.58
CA ASP A 296 7.08 -33.65 -32.93
C ASP A 296 7.50 -35.05 -32.47
N LYS A 297 6.58 -35.86 -31.93
CA LYS A 297 6.85 -37.26 -31.58
C LYS A 297 7.30 -38.07 -32.80
N LYS A 298 6.63 -37.91 -33.95
CA LYS A 298 7.05 -38.54 -35.22
C LYS A 298 8.46 -38.08 -35.63
N LYS A 299 8.74 -36.78 -35.51
CA LYS A 299 10.03 -36.17 -35.83
C LYS A 299 11.15 -36.61 -34.89
N ILE A 300 10.85 -36.83 -33.61
CA ILE A 300 11.76 -37.45 -32.63
C ILE A 300 12.10 -38.87 -33.09
N SER A 301 11.12 -39.71 -33.43
CA SER A 301 11.42 -41.08 -33.90
C SER A 301 12.12 -41.16 -35.26
N GLU A 302 11.93 -40.16 -36.13
CA GLU A 302 12.76 -39.98 -37.34
C GLU A 302 14.22 -39.62 -37.00
N LEU A 303 14.44 -38.75 -36.00
CA LEU A 303 15.77 -38.40 -35.50
C LEU A 303 16.42 -39.58 -34.76
N GLU A 304 15.68 -40.35 -33.95
CA GLU A 304 16.14 -41.57 -33.28
C GLU A 304 16.58 -42.62 -34.31
N ALA A 305 15.79 -42.87 -35.36
CA ALA A 305 16.16 -43.77 -36.44
C ALA A 305 17.37 -43.27 -37.25
N SER A 306 17.53 -41.95 -37.40
CA SER A 306 18.70 -41.34 -38.04
C SER A 306 19.96 -41.49 -37.16
N LEU A 307 19.83 -41.28 -35.85
CA LEU A 307 20.90 -41.47 -34.86
C LEU A 307 21.32 -42.94 -34.76
N GLU A 308 20.37 -43.87 -34.77
CA GLU A 308 20.61 -45.31 -34.78
C GLU A 308 21.39 -45.74 -36.05
N ASN A 309 21.03 -45.19 -37.22
CA ASN A 309 21.78 -45.42 -38.45
C ASN A 309 23.17 -44.74 -38.43
N ALA A 310 23.32 -43.58 -37.78
CA ALA A 310 24.63 -42.95 -37.56
C ALA A 310 25.51 -43.75 -36.60
N ASN A 311 24.94 -44.35 -35.55
CA ASN A 311 25.63 -45.25 -34.63
C ASN A 311 26.03 -46.57 -35.30
N LYS A 312 25.19 -47.14 -36.17
CA LYS A 312 25.59 -48.24 -37.06
C LYS A 312 26.72 -47.82 -38.01
N LYS A 313 26.71 -46.59 -38.53
CA LYS A 313 27.85 -46.03 -39.28
C LYS A 313 29.12 -45.84 -38.41
N ALA A 314 28.98 -45.79 -37.09
CA ALA A 314 30.08 -45.81 -36.12
C ALA A 314 30.63 -47.23 -35.81
N GLU A 315 30.14 -48.29 -36.48
CA GLU A 315 30.89 -49.55 -36.65
C GLU A 315 32.24 -49.35 -37.35
N SER A 316 32.48 -48.16 -37.91
CA SER A 316 33.82 -47.65 -38.20
C SER A 316 34.79 -47.86 -37.02
N LYS A 317 34.35 -47.86 -35.76
CA LYS A 317 35.17 -48.20 -34.59
C LYS A 317 35.68 -49.64 -34.59
N ALA A 318 34.91 -50.61 -35.10
CA ALA A 318 35.36 -52.00 -35.26
C ALA A 318 36.40 -52.11 -36.38
N LYS A 319 36.20 -51.40 -37.50
CA LYS A 319 37.17 -51.29 -38.59
C LYS A 319 38.45 -50.57 -38.15
N LEU A 320 38.33 -49.51 -37.34
CA LEU A 320 39.45 -48.76 -36.80
C LEU A 320 40.24 -49.56 -35.76
N LYS A 321 39.57 -50.44 -34.99
CA LYS A 321 40.26 -51.45 -34.17
C LYS A 321 41.02 -52.46 -35.04
N ALA A 322 40.39 -53.02 -36.08
CA ALA A 322 41.07 -53.95 -36.98
C ALA A 322 42.31 -53.33 -37.65
N ILE A 323 42.17 -52.12 -38.21
CA ILE A 323 43.27 -51.33 -38.81
C ILE A 323 44.35 -51.01 -37.77
N ASN A 324 43.98 -50.69 -36.52
CA ASN A 324 44.93 -50.45 -35.44
C ASN A 324 45.68 -51.73 -35.04
N ASP A 325 45.00 -52.86 -34.93
CA ASP A 325 45.61 -54.13 -34.55
C ASP A 325 46.55 -54.63 -35.66
N GLU A 326 46.16 -54.45 -36.93
CA GLU A 326 46.97 -54.72 -38.12
C GLU A 326 48.18 -53.78 -38.23
N LEU A 327 48.01 -52.46 -38.02
CA LEU A 327 49.09 -51.49 -37.95
C LEU A 327 50.09 -51.80 -36.83
N ASN A 328 49.61 -52.23 -35.66
CA ASN A 328 50.48 -52.65 -34.55
C ASN A 328 51.25 -53.94 -34.87
N ALA A 329 50.64 -54.89 -35.58
CA ALA A 329 51.34 -56.08 -36.08
C ALA A 329 52.43 -55.69 -37.11
N THR A 330 52.11 -54.83 -38.07
CA THR A 330 53.06 -54.31 -39.08
C THR A 330 54.20 -53.54 -38.43
N ASN A 331 53.92 -52.65 -37.48
CA ASN A 331 54.94 -51.90 -36.74
C ASN A 331 55.88 -52.83 -35.96
N LYS A 332 55.34 -53.88 -35.33
CA LYS A 332 56.14 -54.89 -34.62
C LYS A 332 57.04 -55.69 -35.56
N GLU A 333 56.54 -56.06 -36.74
CA GLU A 333 57.33 -56.75 -37.76
C GLU A 333 58.41 -55.83 -38.37
N LEU A 334 58.09 -54.55 -38.59
CA LEU A 334 59.04 -53.55 -39.09
C LEU A 334 60.15 -53.28 -38.06
N ALA A 335 59.81 -53.15 -36.77
CA ALA A 335 60.79 -53.02 -35.71
C ALA A 335 61.69 -54.27 -35.60
N ALA A 336 61.14 -55.47 -35.76
CA ALA A 336 61.93 -56.71 -35.79
C ALA A 336 62.86 -56.81 -37.01
N LYS A 337 62.46 -56.25 -38.16
CA LYS A 337 63.34 -56.13 -39.35
C LYS A 337 64.45 -55.10 -39.12
N LEU A 338 64.10 -53.92 -38.61
CA LEU A 338 65.05 -52.85 -38.31
C LEU A 338 66.11 -53.28 -37.29
N GLU A 339 65.71 -53.97 -36.21
CA GLU A 339 66.64 -54.51 -35.22
C GLU A 339 67.52 -55.63 -35.81
N LYS A 340 66.99 -56.43 -36.74
CA LYS A 340 67.79 -57.44 -37.46
C LYS A 340 68.80 -56.82 -38.43
N GLU A 341 68.45 -55.73 -39.11
CA GLU A 341 69.39 -54.97 -39.94
C GLU A 341 70.45 -54.27 -39.09
N LYS A 342 70.05 -53.63 -37.99
CA LYS A 342 70.96 -53.06 -36.98
C LYS A 342 71.97 -54.11 -36.47
N GLN A 343 71.51 -55.29 -36.08
CA GLN A 343 72.40 -56.39 -35.66
C GLN A 343 73.23 -57.00 -36.80
N GLY A 344 72.86 -56.75 -38.06
CA GLY A 344 73.68 -57.03 -39.23
C GLY A 344 74.83 -56.03 -39.35
N PHE A 345 74.51 -54.73 -39.36
CA PHE A 345 75.50 -53.65 -39.41
C PHE A 345 76.42 -53.64 -38.19
N GLU A 346 75.94 -53.93 -36.98
CA GLU A 346 76.76 -54.06 -35.77
C GLU A 346 77.83 -55.16 -35.94
N LYS A 347 77.48 -56.31 -36.52
CA LYS A 347 78.44 -57.39 -36.82
C LYS A 347 79.39 -57.05 -37.96
N GLU A 348 78.93 -56.31 -38.97
CA GLU A 348 79.78 -55.84 -40.06
C GLU A 348 80.78 -54.79 -39.56
N ILE A 349 80.38 -53.93 -38.62
CA ILE A 349 81.26 -52.99 -37.91
C ILE A 349 82.26 -53.74 -37.02
N GLU A 350 81.82 -54.72 -36.22
CA GLU A 350 82.74 -55.56 -35.41
C GLU A 350 83.78 -56.30 -36.29
N GLN A 351 83.36 -56.85 -37.43
CA GLN A 351 84.26 -57.52 -38.38
C GLN A 351 85.24 -56.52 -39.01
N ASN A 352 84.77 -55.36 -39.46
CA ASN A 352 85.63 -54.33 -40.04
C ASN A 352 86.59 -53.73 -39.00
N GLU A 353 86.17 -53.51 -37.75
CA GLU A 353 87.07 -53.09 -36.67
C GLU A 353 88.14 -54.16 -36.39
N ALA A 354 87.77 -55.44 -36.35
CA ALA A 354 88.72 -56.53 -36.19
C ALA A 354 89.73 -56.63 -37.35
N ILE A 355 89.28 -56.40 -38.59
CA ILE A 355 90.14 -56.31 -39.78
C ILE A 355 91.09 -55.10 -39.67
N TYR A 356 90.56 -53.89 -39.48
CA TYR A 356 91.37 -52.67 -39.36
C TYR A 356 92.36 -52.74 -38.21
N LYS A 357 91.97 -53.31 -37.05
CA LYS A 357 92.87 -53.52 -35.91
C LYS A 357 93.99 -54.51 -36.23
N THR A 358 93.70 -55.54 -37.02
CA THR A 358 94.70 -56.50 -37.52
C THR A 358 95.64 -55.85 -38.55
N GLU A 359 95.13 -54.99 -39.43
CA GLU A 359 95.93 -54.26 -40.42
C GLU A 359 96.78 -53.15 -39.78
N LEU A 360 96.24 -52.41 -38.82
CA LEU A 360 96.95 -51.37 -38.08
C LEU A 360 98.08 -51.99 -37.25
N GLU A 361 97.86 -53.14 -36.60
CA GLU A 361 98.93 -53.85 -35.89
C GLU A 361 99.97 -54.45 -36.85
N LYS A 362 99.60 -54.94 -38.04
CA LYS A 362 100.57 -55.31 -39.10
C LYS A 362 101.42 -54.11 -39.54
N LEU A 363 100.78 -52.98 -39.86
CA LEU A 363 101.42 -51.76 -40.32
C LEU A 363 102.35 -51.17 -39.25
N LYS A 364 101.92 -51.21 -37.99
CA LYS A 364 102.72 -50.81 -36.82
C LYS A 364 103.96 -51.70 -36.64
N ASN A 365 103.84 -53.02 -36.85
CA ASN A 365 104.99 -53.92 -36.84
C ASN A 365 105.91 -53.71 -38.05
N GLN A 366 105.39 -53.37 -39.24
CA GLN A 366 106.24 -52.96 -40.37
C GLN A 366 107.01 -51.68 -40.09
N ILE A 367 106.32 -50.61 -39.63
CA ILE A 367 106.95 -49.33 -39.30
C ILE A 367 108.00 -49.49 -38.19
N GLU A 368 107.75 -50.34 -37.19
CA GLU A 368 108.72 -50.62 -36.13
C GLU A 368 109.93 -51.43 -36.65
N ASN A 369 109.73 -52.40 -37.55
CA ASN A 369 110.84 -53.11 -38.20
C ASN A 369 111.65 -52.16 -39.09
N GLU A 370 111.01 -51.36 -39.95
CA GLU A 370 111.65 -50.35 -40.80
C GLU A 370 112.40 -49.30 -39.95
N ARG A 371 111.85 -48.91 -38.78
CA ARG A 371 112.54 -48.05 -37.81
C ARG A 371 113.77 -48.74 -37.24
N GLN A 372 113.69 -50.01 -36.84
CA GLN A 372 114.84 -50.75 -36.29
C GLN A 372 115.92 -51.01 -37.34
N GLU A 373 115.57 -51.34 -38.59
CA GLU A 373 116.52 -51.44 -39.70
C GLU A 373 117.18 -50.08 -40.00
N THR A 374 116.41 -48.99 -39.96
CA THR A 374 116.95 -47.63 -40.12
C THR A 374 117.87 -47.25 -38.96
N GLU A 375 117.52 -47.58 -37.72
CA GLU A 375 118.35 -47.31 -36.53
C GLU A 375 119.64 -48.14 -36.53
N GLN A 376 119.60 -49.40 -36.98
CA GLN A 376 120.79 -50.22 -37.23
C GLN A 376 121.68 -49.61 -38.33
N SER A 377 121.09 -49.22 -39.46
CA SER A 377 121.82 -48.56 -40.56
C SER A 377 122.45 -47.23 -40.14
N VAL A 378 121.74 -46.41 -39.35
CA VAL A 378 122.27 -45.17 -38.76
C VAL A 378 123.37 -45.46 -37.74
N ALA A 379 123.26 -46.52 -36.94
CA ALA A 379 124.31 -46.94 -36.02
C ALA A 379 125.58 -47.43 -36.76
N GLU A 380 125.42 -48.22 -37.83
CA GLU A 380 126.53 -48.61 -38.71
C GLU A 380 127.19 -47.42 -39.38
N LEU A 381 126.40 -46.49 -39.93
CA LEU A 381 126.91 -45.27 -40.57
C LEU A 381 127.65 -44.39 -39.55
N LYS A 382 127.12 -44.26 -38.33
CA LYS A 382 127.78 -43.54 -37.24
C LYS A 382 129.08 -44.22 -36.80
N SER A 383 129.13 -45.55 -36.76
CA SER A 383 130.36 -46.32 -36.51
C SER A 383 131.40 -46.10 -37.62
N LYS A 384 130.97 -46.12 -38.89
CA LYS A 384 131.81 -45.79 -40.06
C LYS A 384 132.29 -44.33 -40.05
N ILE A 385 131.49 -43.39 -39.53
CA ILE A 385 131.90 -41.99 -39.32
C ILE A 385 133.00 -41.93 -38.25
N TYR A 386 132.83 -42.54 -37.07
CA TYR A 386 133.89 -42.56 -36.04
C TYR A 386 135.18 -43.27 -36.51
N GLU A 387 135.05 -44.35 -37.28
CA GLU A 387 136.17 -45.03 -37.93
C GLU A 387 136.92 -44.08 -38.88
N LEU A 388 136.21 -43.33 -39.72
CA LEU A 388 136.78 -42.33 -40.64
C LEU A 388 137.35 -41.11 -39.90
N GLU A 389 136.71 -40.61 -38.85
CA GLU A 389 137.21 -39.50 -38.00
C GLU A 389 138.52 -39.90 -37.30
N ASN A 390 138.64 -41.14 -36.83
CA ASN A 390 139.87 -41.69 -36.27
C ASN A 390 140.96 -41.83 -37.36
N GLN A 391 140.62 -42.34 -38.55
CA GLN A 391 141.57 -42.41 -39.67
C GLN A 391 142.02 -41.04 -40.18
N ILE A 392 141.14 -40.02 -40.15
CA ILE A 392 141.49 -38.63 -40.43
C ILE A 392 142.43 -38.09 -39.34
N SER A 393 142.09 -38.27 -38.06
CA SER A 393 142.94 -37.83 -36.92
C SER A 393 144.35 -38.46 -36.95
N GLN A 394 144.46 -39.73 -37.36
CA GLN A 394 145.74 -40.42 -37.57
C GLN A 394 146.51 -39.88 -38.78
N LYS A 395 145.81 -39.51 -39.86
CA LYS A 395 146.42 -38.86 -41.02
C LYS A 395 146.86 -37.43 -40.74
N ASP A 396 146.09 -36.65 -39.98
CA ASP A 396 146.42 -35.28 -39.62
C ASP A 396 147.63 -35.23 -38.66
N SER A 397 147.71 -36.13 -37.67
CA SER A 397 148.91 -36.25 -36.83
C SER A 397 150.14 -36.76 -37.62
N SER A 398 149.94 -37.63 -38.62
CA SER A 398 151.00 -38.02 -39.56
C SER A 398 151.43 -36.86 -40.46
N LEU A 399 150.48 -36.03 -40.90
CA LEU A 399 150.72 -34.83 -41.72
C LEU A 399 151.46 -33.77 -40.91
N GLN A 400 151.05 -33.46 -39.69
CA GLN A 400 151.78 -32.57 -38.79
C GLN A 400 153.20 -33.07 -38.51
N SER A 401 153.42 -34.39 -38.39
CA SER A 401 154.78 -34.95 -38.28
C SER A 401 155.60 -34.78 -39.56
N ALA A 402 154.97 -34.82 -40.74
CA ALA A 402 155.63 -34.56 -42.01
C ALA A 402 155.92 -33.06 -42.22
N GLU A 403 154.97 -32.18 -41.90
CA GLU A 403 155.10 -30.72 -41.94
C GLU A 403 156.19 -30.23 -40.99
N ALA A 404 156.25 -30.76 -39.75
CA ALA A 404 157.32 -30.46 -38.80
C ALA A 404 158.70 -30.87 -39.34
N LYS A 405 158.81 -32.06 -39.97
CA LYS A 405 160.05 -32.50 -40.63
C LYS A 405 160.41 -31.64 -41.85
N VAL A 406 159.43 -31.17 -42.62
CA VAL A 406 159.65 -30.25 -43.75
C VAL A 406 160.12 -28.89 -43.25
N ALA A 407 159.55 -28.37 -42.15
CA ALA A 407 160.02 -27.15 -41.51
C ALA A 407 161.46 -27.30 -40.97
N GLU A 408 161.75 -28.39 -40.25
CA GLU A 408 163.08 -28.71 -39.71
C GLU A 408 164.14 -28.91 -40.82
N LEU A 409 163.79 -29.57 -41.92
CA LEU A 409 164.63 -29.68 -43.12
C LEU A 409 164.82 -28.34 -43.82
N ASN A 410 163.82 -27.47 -43.88
CA ASN A 410 163.90 -26.15 -44.49
C ASN A 410 164.76 -25.19 -43.64
N GLU A 411 164.64 -25.23 -42.32
CA GLU A 411 165.50 -24.52 -41.37
C GLU A 411 166.96 -24.96 -41.55
N SER A 412 167.21 -26.27 -41.56
CA SER A 412 168.54 -26.87 -41.78
C SER A 412 169.13 -26.51 -43.15
N LEU A 413 168.31 -26.53 -44.21
CA LEU A 413 168.72 -26.10 -45.56
C LEU A 413 169.06 -24.60 -45.60
N ASN A 414 168.37 -23.76 -44.83
CA ASN A 414 168.65 -22.33 -44.76
C ASN A 414 169.95 -22.06 -44.01
N ILE A 415 170.20 -22.77 -42.90
CA ILE A 415 171.48 -22.74 -42.17
C ILE A 415 172.63 -23.23 -43.09
N GLN A 416 172.43 -24.27 -43.89
CA GLN A 416 173.45 -24.73 -44.85
C GLN A 416 173.72 -23.71 -45.97
N LYS A 417 172.72 -22.95 -46.43
CA LYS A 417 172.95 -21.83 -47.36
C LYS A 417 173.79 -20.73 -46.72
N GLU A 418 173.45 -20.31 -45.50
CA GLU A 418 174.14 -19.24 -44.79
C GLU A 418 175.62 -19.59 -44.54
N LEU A 419 175.89 -20.83 -44.10
CA LEU A 419 177.25 -21.39 -43.97
C LEU A 419 178.00 -21.43 -45.32
N LEU A 420 177.32 -21.77 -46.42
CA LEU A 420 177.94 -21.81 -47.75
C LEU A 420 178.24 -20.40 -48.29
N GLU A 421 177.40 -19.40 -48.00
CA GLU A 421 177.67 -18.00 -48.34
C GLU A 421 178.88 -17.45 -47.56
N ASP A 422 179.00 -17.79 -46.27
CA ASP A 422 180.18 -17.49 -45.44
C ASP A 422 181.46 -18.18 -45.97
N GLU A 423 181.37 -19.45 -46.36
CA GLU A 423 182.51 -20.18 -46.95
C GLU A 423 182.91 -19.61 -48.32
N ILE A 424 181.95 -19.17 -49.15
CA ILE A 424 182.21 -18.43 -50.39
C ILE A 424 182.85 -17.06 -50.09
N ALA A 425 182.47 -16.37 -49.02
CA ALA A 425 183.08 -15.12 -48.59
C ALA A 425 184.52 -15.32 -48.08
N ALA A 426 184.77 -16.40 -47.33
CA ALA A 426 186.12 -16.81 -46.92
C ALA A 426 187.00 -17.20 -48.13
N GLY A 427 186.44 -17.93 -49.10
CA GLY A 427 187.10 -18.26 -50.37
C GLY A 427 187.49 -17.02 -51.16
N LYS A 428 186.60 -16.03 -51.28
CA LYS A 428 186.90 -14.72 -51.90
C LYS A 428 188.04 -13.98 -51.19
N LYS A 429 188.07 -13.97 -49.85
CA LYS A 429 189.20 -13.43 -49.07
C LYS A 429 190.51 -14.19 -49.35
N ASN A 430 190.48 -15.52 -49.40
CA ASN A 430 191.68 -16.30 -49.73
C ASN A 430 192.20 -16.05 -51.15
N ILE A 431 191.32 -15.90 -52.14
CA ILE A 431 191.72 -15.52 -53.51
C ILE A 431 192.37 -14.12 -53.54
N GLN A 432 191.88 -13.17 -52.74
CA GLN A 432 192.55 -11.87 -52.57
C GLN A 432 193.91 -12.00 -51.89
N ASN A 433 194.01 -12.80 -50.82
CA ASN A 433 195.28 -13.08 -50.14
C ASN A 433 196.32 -13.71 -51.09
N TYR A 434 195.92 -14.68 -51.92
CA TYR A 434 196.79 -15.28 -52.94
C TYR A 434 197.24 -14.25 -53.99
N LYS A 435 196.37 -13.33 -54.43
CA LYS A 435 196.80 -12.22 -55.31
C LYS A 435 197.83 -11.30 -54.65
N ILE A 436 197.64 -10.94 -53.38
CA ILE A 436 198.57 -10.09 -52.62
C ILE A 436 199.92 -10.81 -52.43
N LEU A 437 199.89 -12.11 -52.11
CA LEU A 437 201.09 -12.93 -51.95
C LEU A 437 201.85 -13.09 -53.28
N ASN A 438 201.15 -13.38 -54.37
CA ASN A 438 201.78 -13.57 -55.68
C ASN A 438 202.43 -12.27 -56.19
N ASN A 439 201.78 -11.11 -55.99
CA ASN A 439 202.39 -9.82 -56.29
C ASN A 439 203.68 -9.58 -55.48
N LYS A 440 203.69 -9.93 -54.17
CA LYS A 440 204.91 -9.88 -53.34
C LYS A 440 206.02 -10.80 -53.86
N ILE A 441 205.68 -11.99 -54.34
CA ILE A 441 206.65 -12.92 -54.94
C ILE A 441 207.26 -12.32 -56.21
N THR A 442 206.45 -11.70 -57.09
CA THR A 442 206.97 -11.01 -58.28
C THR A 442 207.97 -9.91 -57.90
N THR A 443 207.63 -9.04 -56.95
CA THR A 443 208.53 -7.94 -56.53
C THR A 443 209.80 -8.45 -55.83
N LEU A 444 209.76 -9.61 -55.15
CA LEU A 444 210.96 -10.25 -54.62
C LEU A 444 211.86 -10.78 -55.75
N VAL A 445 211.29 -11.50 -56.72
CA VAL A 445 212.03 -12.03 -57.88
C VAL A 445 212.66 -10.90 -58.72
N GLU A 446 211.97 -9.78 -58.91
CA GLU A 446 212.51 -8.60 -59.61
C GLU A 446 213.69 -7.98 -58.85
N ASN A 447 213.65 -7.94 -57.51
CA ASN A 447 214.77 -7.50 -56.68
C ASN A 447 215.94 -8.50 -56.71
N ASP A 448 215.68 -9.80 -56.60
CA ASP A 448 216.73 -10.84 -56.66
C ASP A 448 217.45 -10.83 -58.02
N ILE A 449 216.72 -10.62 -59.13
CA ILE A 449 217.31 -10.45 -60.47
C ILE A 449 218.19 -9.20 -60.54
N LYS A 450 217.78 -8.10 -59.90
CA LYS A 450 218.57 -6.85 -59.83
C LYS A 450 219.85 -7.05 -59.01
N THR A 451 219.74 -7.63 -57.82
CA THR A 451 220.89 -7.92 -56.93
C THR A 451 221.84 -8.96 -57.55
N ALA A 452 221.34 -9.97 -58.26
CA ALA A 452 222.18 -10.91 -59.00
C ALA A 452 222.99 -10.25 -60.13
N LYS A 453 222.45 -9.18 -60.73
CA LYS A 453 223.14 -8.39 -61.75
C LYS A 453 224.22 -7.50 -61.15
N GLU A 454 223.90 -6.81 -60.05
CA GLU A 454 224.85 -5.97 -59.29
C GLU A 454 226.01 -6.81 -58.72
N ASN A 455 225.73 -8.01 -58.20
CA ASN A 455 226.76 -8.95 -57.76
C ASN A 455 227.66 -9.45 -58.90
N LYS A 456 227.14 -9.56 -60.13
CA LYS A 456 227.97 -9.97 -61.28
C LYS A 456 228.95 -8.87 -61.70
N GLU A 457 228.49 -7.62 -61.74
CA GLU A 457 229.34 -6.46 -62.07
C GLU A 457 230.46 -6.28 -61.02
N GLN A 458 230.21 -6.63 -59.75
CA GLN A 458 231.25 -6.71 -58.71
C GLN A 458 232.21 -7.91 -58.90
N LEU A 459 231.74 -9.05 -59.39
CA LEU A 459 232.57 -10.25 -59.60
C LEU A 459 233.56 -10.07 -60.77
N ASP A 460 233.11 -9.46 -61.86
CA ASP A 460 233.95 -9.19 -63.03
C ASP A 460 235.05 -8.15 -62.68
N ALA A 461 234.71 -7.10 -61.92
CA ALA A 461 235.69 -6.13 -61.39
C ALA A 461 236.70 -6.76 -60.41
N LEU A 462 236.31 -7.79 -59.64
CA LEU A 462 237.21 -8.49 -58.73
C LEU A 462 238.24 -9.36 -59.47
N ASN A 463 237.88 -9.95 -60.61
CA ASN A 463 238.81 -10.76 -61.44
C ASN A 463 239.87 -9.91 -62.15
N GLU A 464 239.50 -8.70 -62.60
CA GLU A 464 240.45 -7.76 -63.21
C GLU A 464 241.44 -7.19 -62.15
N LEU A 465 241.01 -7.05 -60.90
CA LEU A 465 241.90 -6.75 -59.77
C LEU A 465 242.81 -7.94 -59.41
N LEU A 466 242.31 -9.17 -59.48
CA LEU A 466 243.06 -10.39 -59.16
C LEU A 466 244.24 -10.61 -60.10
N THR A 467 244.02 -10.43 -61.41
CA THR A 467 245.07 -10.59 -62.43
C THR A 467 246.14 -9.49 -62.39
N GLN A 468 245.81 -8.28 -61.93
CA GLN A 468 246.84 -7.29 -61.58
C GLN A 468 247.67 -7.69 -60.36
N LYS A 469 247.07 -8.38 -59.37
CA LYS A 469 247.78 -8.84 -58.16
C LYS A 469 248.70 -10.04 -58.41
N ASP A 470 248.36 -10.94 -59.32
CA ASP A 470 249.26 -12.04 -59.72
C ASP A 470 250.57 -11.53 -60.36
N ALA A 471 250.54 -10.38 -61.06
CA ALA A 471 251.74 -9.76 -61.63
C ALA A 471 252.70 -9.19 -60.55
N GLU A 472 252.19 -8.67 -59.43
CA GLU A 472 253.00 -8.19 -58.30
C GLU A 472 253.56 -9.35 -57.44
N LEU A 473 252.85 -10.48 -57.38
CA LEU A 473 253.28 -11.67 -56.63
C LEU A 473 254.54 -12.35 -57.21
N ALA A 474 254.89 -12.07 -58.46
CA ALA A 474 256.10 -12.58 -59.09
C ALA A 474 257.40 -11.91 -58.59
N THR A 475 257.34 -10.65 -58.14
CA THR A 475 258.53 -9.85 -57.78
C THR A 475 258.81 -9.81 -56.28
N LEU A 476 257.77 -9.79 -55.43
CA LEU A 476 257.93 -9.72 -53.97
C LEU A 476 258.30 -11.07 -53.30
N ARG A 477 258.78 -12.04 -54.08
CA ARG A 477 259.26 -13.35 -53.57
C ARG A 477 260.79 -13.48 -53.51
N LYS A 478 261.52 -12.35 -53.63
CA LYS A 478 262.98 -12.29 -53.43
C LYS A 478 263.42 -11.51 -52.19
N GLN A 479 262.57 -10.66 -51.64
CA GLN A 479 262.76 -9.82 -50.43
C GLN A 479 261.40 -9.20 -50.03
N ILE A 480 261.07 -8.82 -48.77
CA ILE A 480 261.48 -9.20 -47.39
C ILE A 480 260.57 -8.40 -46.39
N GLN A 481 260.22 -8.92 -45.19
CA GLN A 481 259.80 -8.20 -43.93
C GLN A 481 258.48 -7.32 -43.76
N ASP A 482 257.69 -7.60 -42.68
CA ASP A 482 257.02 -6.76 -41.60
C ASP A 482 255.70 -5.79 -41.71
N GLY A 483 254.48 -6.09 -41.09
CA GLY A 483 253.52 -5.21 -40.19
C GLY A 483 251.95 -4.69 -40.31
N ALA A 484 250.84 -5.25 -39.62
CA ALA A 484 249.56 -4.83 -38.70
C ALA A 484 248.01 -4.10 -38.85
N LYS A 485 246.67 -4.60 -38.39
CA LYS A 485 245.21 -4.04 -37.71
C LYS A 485 243.49 -4.36 -37.90
N ASP A 486 242.42 -4.20 -36.89
CA ASP A 486 240.80 -3.86 -36.51
C ASP A 486 239.19 -4.41 -36.91
N LEU A 487 237.75 -4.25 -36.52
CA LEU A 487 236.47 -3.99 -35.46
C LEU A 487 234.77 -4.04 -35.90
N SER A 488 233.36 -3.94 -35.39
CA SER A 488 232.14 -3.98 -34.24
C SER A 488 230.39 -3.73 -34.40
N ASP A 489 229.27 -4.09 -33.50
CA ASP A 489 227.67 -3.71 -33.04
C ASP A 489 226.04 -4.01 -33.59
N THR A 490 224.59 -3.93 -33.18
CA THR A 490 223.28 -3.77 -32.13
C THR A 490 221.60 -4.04 -32.58
N LYS A 491 220.17 -3.93 -32.14
CA LYS A 491 218.86 -3.71 -31.09
C LYS A 491 217.19 -3.97 -31.57
N GLU A 492 215.76 -3.89 -31.13
CA GLU A 492 214.47 -3.80 -30.06
C GLU A 492 212.78 -3.80 -30.55
N ASN A 493 211.36 -3.75 -30.08
CA ASN A 493 210.08 -3.79 -29.00
C ASN A 493 208.38 -3.79 -29.48
N LEU A 494 206.95 -3.78 -29.02
CA LEU A 494 205.70 -3.86 -27.91
C LEU A 494 203.94 -3.99 -28.21
N ALA A 495 202.74 -3.92 -27.33
CA ALA A 495 201.07 -4.17 -27.50
C ALA A 495 199.73 -3.68 -26.46
N LYS A 496 198.25 -3.79 -26.20
CA LYS A 496 196.69 -4.40 -26.39
C LYS A 496 195.24 -3.67 -25.67
N THR A 497 193.77 -3.83 -25.40
CA THR A 497 192.22 -4.53 -25.48
C THR A 497 190.79 -3.83 -24.73
N SER A 498 189.31 -3.98 -24.47
CA SER A 498 187.76 -4.67 -24.56
C SER A 498 186.21 -4.04 -23.98
N THR A 499 184.82 -4.57 -23.99
CA THR A 499 183.26 -4.01 -23.58
C THR A 499 181.71 -4.80 -23.27
N GLN A 500 180.38 -4.28 -22.82
CA GLN A 500 178.78 -4.82 -22.70
C GLN A 500 177.40 -4.03 -21.95
N LYS A 501 175.94 -4.21 -21.64
CA LYS A 501 174.41 -4.85 -21.90
C LYS A 501 172.93 -4.62 -20.95
N ASN A 502 171.47 -4.65 -21.28
CA ASN A 502 169.99 -4.96 -20.52
C ASN A 502 168.45 -4.13 -20.60
N ILE A 503 167.03 -4.21 -20.18
CA ILE A 503 165.63 -5.02 -19.68
C ILE A 503 164.04 -4.30 -19.38
N ALA A 504 162.66 -4.85 -19.21
CA ALA A 504 161.13 -4.23 -18.89
C ALA A 504 159.59 -4.99 -18.50
N LYS A 505 158.26 -4.43 -18.16
CA LYS A 505 156.72 -5.04 -17.80
C LYS A 505 155.18 -4.23 -17.63
N GLY A 506 153.82 -4.77 -17.39
CA GLY A 506 152.29 -4.15 -17.14
C GLY A 506 150.79 -4.88 -16.62
N GLU A 507 149.43 -4.32 -16.49
CA GLU A 507 147.99 -4.74 -15.73
C GLU A 507 146.32 -4.36 -16.08
N VAL A 508 145.05 -4.75 -15.41
CA VAL A 508 143.40 -4.63 -15.73
C VAL A 508 142.01 -4.71 -14.66
N ALA A 509 140.58 -4.43 -14.87
CA ALA A 509 139.15 -4.56 -14.03
C ALA A 509 137.54 -4.35 -14.65
N GLN A 510 136.11 -4.33 -14.25
CA GLN A 510 134.84 -4.61 -13.23
C GLN A 510 133.15 -4.33 -13.60
N ILE A 511 131.90 -4.71 -12.91
CA ILE A 511 130.28 -4.44 -13.21
C ILE A 511 128.85 -4.81 -12.27
N LEU A 512 127.47 -4.35 -12.45
CA LEU A 512 125.91 -4.87 -12.20
C LEU A 512 124.49 -4.24 -11.44
N THR A 513 123.11 -4.77 -11.39
CA THR A 513 121.63 -4.14 -10.98
C THR A 513 120.16 -4.93 -10.51
N LYS A 514 118.79 -4.42 -10.38
CA LYS A 514 117.39 -4.90 -9.63
C LYS A 514 115.76 -4.48 -9.97
N ASN A 515 114.50 -5.05 -9.47
CA ASN A 515 112.93 -4.58 -9.34
C ASN A 515 111.62 -5.58 -8.87
N GLU A 516 110.17 -5.51 -8.68
CA GLU A 516 108.85 -4.72 -8.12
C GLU A 516 107.25 -5.39 -8.04
N GLU A 517 106.01 -4.81 -7.53
CA GLU A 517 104.36 -5.03 -7.64
C GLU A 517 103.22 -5.57 -6.49
N LEU A 518 101.76 -5.67 -6.36
CA LEU A 518 100.26 -5.03 -6.54
C LEU A 518 98.76 -5.64 -5.92
N MET A 519 97.50 -4.92 -5.76
CA MET A 519 95.87 -5.04 -5.56
C MET A 519 94.81 -5.90 -4.60
N SER A 520 93.92 -5.31 -3.69
CA SER A 520 92.45 -5.68 -3.26
C SER A 520 91.87 -5.21 -1.84
N GLU A 521 90.69 -4.52 -1.70
CA GLU A 521 89.69 -4.55 -0.54
C GLU A 521 88.51 -3.52 -0.60
N ASN A 522 87.25 -3.86 -0.21
CA ASN A 522 86.12 -2.88 0.00
C ASN A 522 84.83 -3.47 0.68
N GLU A 523 84.66 -3.41 2.01
CA GLU A 523 83.52 -4.03 2.74
C GLU A 523 83.08 -3.21 3.99
N ASN A 524 82.23 -2.17 3.81
CA ASN A 524 81.72 -1.37 4.95
C ASN A 524 80.46 -0.52 4.65
N LEU A 525 79.23 -1.07 4.69
CA LEU A 525 78.00 -0.26 4.54
C LEU A 525 76.70 -0.86 5.14
N LYS A 526 76.78 -1.74 6.16
CA LYS A 526 75.63 -2.58 6.59
C LYS A 526 75.20 -2.48 8.07
N LYS A 527 75.53 -1.39 8.77
CA LYS A 527 75.48 -1.36 10.25
C LYS A 527 74.84 -0.14 10.93
N ILE A 528 74.04 0.67 10.24
CA ILE A 528 73.43 1.91 10.79
C ILE A 528 71.93 2.10 10.44
N ILE A 529 71.11 1.04 10.47
CA ILE A 529 69.63 1.17 10.47
C ILE A 529 68.99 0.16 11.44
N GLN A 530 69.17 0.36 12.74
CA GLN A 530 68.37 -0.28 13.81
C GLN A 530 68.43 0.59 15.08
N LEU A 531 67.46 1.51 15.24
CA LEU A 531 66.99 2.15 16.49
C LEU A 531 66.20 3.43 16.14
N ASN A 532 64.86 3.35 16.06
CA ASN A 532 63.90 4.43 16.39
C ASN A 532 62.47 4.09 15.94
N PHE A 533 61.71 3.37 16.77
CA PHE A 533 60.24 3.47 16.76
C PHE A 533 59.68 3.21 18.18
N ARG A 534 59.02 4.23 18.74
CA ARG A 534 58.04 4.09 19.83
C ARG A 534 56.73 4.70 19.32
N ALA A 535 55.64 3.96 19.41
CA ALA A 535 54.33 4.43 18.98
C ALA A 535 53.54 4.97 20.17
N GLU A 536 53.13 6.24 20.10
CA GLU A 536 52.12 6.80 21.02
C GLU A 536 50.72 6.56 20.47
N VAL A 537 49.80 6.12 21.33
CA VAL A 537 48.41 5.79 20.97
C VAL A 537 47.47 6.98 21.28
N PRO A 538 46.92 7.67 20.28
CA PRO A 538 45.92 8.71 20.52
C PRO A 538 44.54 8.11 20.85
N LYS A 539 43.78 8.80 21.70
CA LYS A 539 42.46 8.36 22.18
C LYS A 539 41.30 9.04 21.46
N LYS A 540 41.27 8.97 20.12
CA LYS A 540 40.11 9.16 19.23
C LYS A 540 40.55 9.01 17.78
N VAL A 541 39.73 8.33 16.97
CA VAL A 541 39.95 8.14 15.53
C VAL A 541 39.74 9.47 14.80
N VAL A 542 40.77 9.97 14.11
CA VAL A 542 40.73 11.25 13.36
C VAL A 542 41.15 11.03 11.91
N PHE A 543 40.31 11.45 10.95
CA PHE A 543 40.62 11.40 9.52
C PHE A 543 41.80 12.31 9.18
N ILE A 544 42.73 11.81 8.35
CA ILE A 544 43.93 12.53 7.91
C ILE A 544 43.84 12.88 6.43
N ALA A 545 43.65 11.87 5.58
CA ALA A 545 43.74 11.97 4.14
C ALA A 545 43.11 10.76 3.44
N SER A 546 42.96 10.84 2.12
CA SER A 546 42.46 9.73 1.31
C SER A 546 43.07 9.72 -0.10
N VAL A 547 43.30 8.53 -0.65
CA VAL A 547 43.65 8.32 -2.06
C VAL A 547 42.49 7.64 -2.79
N GLU A 548 42.08 8.22 -3.92
CA GLU A 548 41.11 7.63 -4.86
C GLU A 548 41.84 6.93 -6.01
N CYS A 549 41.52 5.65 -6.23
CA CYS A 549 41.82 4.89 -7.43
C CYS A 549 40.51 4.65 -8.20
N SER A 550 40.40 5.21 -9.41
CA SER A 550 39.11 5.29 -10.14
C SER A 550 39.20 4.87 -11.60
N ASP A 551 40.38 4.43 -12.04
CA ASP A 551 40.76 4.09 -13.41
C ASP A 551 40.81 2.57 -13.67
N MET A 552 40.13 1.77 -12.84
CA MET A 552 40.09 0.31 -12.99
C MET A 552 39.16 -0.12 -14.13
N SER A 553 39.61 -1.07 -14.96
CA SER A 553 38.85 -1.51 -16.13
C SER A 553 37.48 -2.10 -15.78
N ALA A 554 36.48 -1.81 -16.62
CA ALA A 554 35.14 -2.38 -16.49
C ALA A 554 35.20 -3.91 -16.40
N GLY A 555 34.60 -4.47 -15.35
CA GLY A 555 34.59 -5.91 -15.11
C GLY A 555 35.88 -6.51 -14.53
N SER A 556 36.92 -5.73 -14.22
CA SER A 556 38.14 -6.22 -13.58
C SER A 556 38.33 -5.74 -12.14
N ASP A 557 38.83 -6.65 -11.31
CA ASP A 557 39.35 -6.50 -9.95
C ASP A 557 40.79 -5.95 -9.89
N ARG A 558 41.52 -5.92 -11.01
CA ARG A 558 42.96 -5.60 -11.05
C ARG A 558 43.21 -4.11 -11.26
N PRO A 559 43.91 -3.42 -10.33
CA PRO A 559 44.26 -2.01 -10.51
C PRO A 559 45.33 -1.83 -11.59
N THR A 560 45.24 -0.72 -12.31
CA THR A 560 46.24 -0.28 -13.29
C THR A 560 47.59 -0.01 -12.62
N GLN A 561 48.66 0.07 -13.40
CA GLN A 561 49.95 0.47 -12.84
C GLN A 561 49.94 1.93 -12.31
N VAL A 562 49.11 2.80 -12.90
CA VAL A 562 48.94 4.19 -12.45
C VAL A 562 48.30 4.21 -11.06
N CYS A 563 47.21 3.46 -10.86
CA CYS A 563 46.59 3.28 -9.55
C CYS A 563 47.55 2.65 -8.53
N LYS A 564 48.31 1.60 -8.92
CA LYS A 564 49.27 0.95 -8.03
C LYS A 564 50.35 1.90 -7.52
N ASN A 565 50.98 2.65 -8.43
CA ASN A 565 51.98 3.65 -8.07
C ASN A 565 51.37 4.71 -7.13
N LYS A 566 50.24 5.32 -7.53
CA LYS A 566 49.53 6.34 -6.76
C LYS A 566 49.14 5.89 -5.34
N VAL A 567 48.84 4.60 -5.15
CA VAL A 567 48.55 4.03 -3.83
C VAL A 567 49.84 3.82 -3.03
N SER A 568 50.91 3.23 -3.59
CA SER A 568 52.18 3.10 -2.84
C SER A 568 52.77 4.47 -2.48
N ASP A 569 52.80 5.43 -3.41
CA ASP A 569 53.22 6.82 -3.17
C ASP A 569 52.43 7.48 -2.02
N PHE A 570 51.16 7.11 -1.85
CA PHE A 570 50.33 7.55 -0.74
C PHE A 570 50.66 6.81 0.57
N LEU A 571 50.77 5.47 0.53
CA LEU A 571 51.03 4.64 1.71
C LEU A 571 52.39 4.92 2.34
N GLN A 572 53.43 5.24 1.56
CA GLN A 572 54.77 5.62 2.05
C GLN A 572 54.79 6.79 3.05
N ASN A 573 53.72 7.59 3.15
CA ASN A 573 53.59 8.67 4.13
C ASN A 573 53.10 8.19 5.52
N TYR A 574 52.78 6.90 5.67
CA TYR A 574 52.15 6.30 6.84
C TYR A 574 52.92 5.08 7.35
N ASN A 575 52.34 4.35 8.31
CA ASN A 575 52.87 3.11 8.87
C ASN A 575 51.74 2.29 9.53
N SER A 576 52.05 1.08 9.98
CA SER A 576 51.10 0.09 10.54
C SER A 576 50.30 0.54 11.78
N ASN A 577 50.65 1.65 12.44
CA ASN A 577 49.87 2.17 13.57
C ASN A 577 48.57 2.88 13.15
N TYR A 578 48.52 3.42 11.93
CA TYR A 578 47.35 4.09 11.38
C TYR A 578 46.25 3.09 11.00
N TYR A 579 45.01 3.57 10.93
CA TYR A 579 43.82 2.79 10.56
C TYR A 579 43.39 3.17 9.13
N PHE A 580 43.11 2.16 8.32
CA PHE A 580 42.82 2.30 6.89
C PHE A 580 41.40 1.82 6.59
N GLU A 581 40.53 2.72 6.15
CA GLU A 581 39.18 2.37 5.69
C GLU A 581 39.15 2.32 4.15
N ILE A 582 38.57 1.26 3.59
CA ILE A 582 38.48 1.06 2.14
C ILE A 582 37.01 1.13 1.70
N THR A 583 36.68 2.11 0.87
CA THR A 583 35.34 2.28 0.29
C THR A 583 35.37 1.97 -1.22
N PRO A 584 34.65 0.95 -1.73
CA PRO A 584 34.66 0.63 -3.16
C PRO A 584 33.90 1.65 -4.02
N ILE A 585 34.34 1.81 -5.26
CA ILE A 585 33.69 2.61 -6.31
C ILE A 585 33.20 1.67 -7.41
N VAL A 586 31.90 1.71 -7.70
CA VAL A 586 31.26 0.91 -8.75
C VAL A 586 30.61 1.82 -9.79
N SER A 587 30.66 1.40 -11.06
CA SER A 587 29.95 2.09 -12.13
C SER A 587 28.51 1.61 -12.20
N ARG A 588 27.61 2.47 -12.70
CA ARG A 588 26.25 2.11 -13.10
C ARG A 588 26.17 1.54 -14.53
N GLY A 589 27.30 1.37 -15.21
CA GLY A 589 27.40 0.82 -16.55
C GLY A 589 27.11 -0.69 -16.59
N ASN A 590 26.43 -1.11 -17.66
CA ASN A 590 25.92 -2.46 -17.85
C ASN A 590 27.07 -3.46 -18.10
N PHE A 591 27.45 -4.20 -17.06
CA PHE A 591 28.55 -5.17 -17.06
C PHE A 591 28.25 -6.42 -17.92
N ILE A 592 26.99 -6.87 -17.94
CA ILE A 592 26.51 -8.08 -18.63
C ILE A 592 26.12 -7.79 -20.09
N ALA A 593 25.77 -6.54 -20.45
CA ALA A 593 25.11 -6.20 -21.72
C ALA A 593 25.90 -6.49 -23.00
N THR A 594 27.22 -6.71 -22.91
CA THR A 594 28.06 -7.14 -24.05
C THR A 594 27.95 -8.64 -24.35
N SER A 595 27.39 -9.43 -23.43
CA SER A 595 27.24 -10.88 -23.58
C SER A 595 26.13 -11.26 -24.57
N LYS A 596 26.26 -12.42 -25.22
CA LYS A 596 25.17 -13.00 -26.04
C LYS A 596 23.92 -13.35 -25.21
N ALA A 597 24.08 -13.58 -23.90
CA ALA A 597 22.99 -13.90 -22.98
C ALA A 597 22.09 -12.69 -22.68
N ALA A 598 22.65 -11.49 -22.57
CA ALA A 598 21.91 -10.26 -22.27
C ALA A 598 20.75 -9.98 -23.25
N LYS A 599 20.84 -10.46 -24.50
CA LYS A 599 19.81 -10.29 -25.53
C LYS A 599 18.51 -11.05 -25.28
N VAL A 600 18.45 -11.91 -24.26
CA VAL A 600 17.29 -12.77 -23.93
C VAL A 600 16.73 -12.46 -22.54
N ILE A 601 17.38 -11.58 -21.77
CA ILE A 601 17.00 -11.21 -20.39
C ILE A 601 16.16 -9.92 -20.44
N PRO A 602 15.04 -9.81 -19.69
CA PRO A 602 14.31 -8.55 -19.55
C PRO A 602 15.19 -7.41 -19.03
N GLN A 603 14.99 -6.19 -19.53
CA GLN A 603 15.84 -5.03 -19.18
C GLN A 603 15.90 -4.76 -17.67
N ASP A 604 14.79 -4.94 -16.96
CA ASP A 604 14.72 -4.72 -15.50
C ASP A 604 15.35 -5.87 -14.69
N GLU A 605 15.47 -7.07 -15.25
CA GLU A 605 16.27 -8.15 -14.66
C GLU A 605 17.77 -7.96 -14.97
N LEU A 606 18.10 -7.52 -16.18
CA LEU A 606 19.46 -7.21 -16.59
C LEU A 606 20.08 -6.12 -15.69
N GLU A 607 19.33 -5.04 -15.41
CA GLU A 607 19.77 -3.97 -14.49
C GLU A 607 19.99 -4.46 -13.04
N LYS A 608 19.17 -5.40 -12.55
CA LYS A 608 19.37 -6.02 -11.23
C LYS A 608 20.63 -6.88 -11.20
N ILE A 609 20.85 -7.70 -12.24
CA ILE A 609 22.03 -8.57 -12.35
C ILE A 609 23.30 -7.72 -12.50
N ASP A 610 23.25 -6.65 -13.31
CA ASP A 610 24.34 -5.67 -13.44
C ASP A 610 24.65 -4.97 -12.11
N SER A 611 23.64 -4.62 -11.32
CA SER A 611 23.82 -4.05 -9.98
C SER A 611 24.51 -5.03 -9.02
N TYR A 612 24.05 -6.28 -8.95
CA TYR A 612 24.67 -7.31 -8.11
C TYR A 612 26.10 -7.68 -8.54
N ALA A 613 26.36 -7.74 -9.84
CA ALA A 613 27.69 -8.02 -10.37
C ALA A 613 28.67 -6.87 -10.10
N ASN A 614 28.25 -5.62 -10.30
CA ASN A 614 29.04 -4.45 -9.93
C ASN A 614 29.31 -4.39 -8.41
N PHE A 615 28.33 -4.73 -7.56
CA PHE A 615 28.52 -4.85 -6.10
C PHE A 615 29.57 -5.92 -5.75
N GLY A 616 29.47 -7.11 -6.35
CA GLY A 616 30.41 -8.21 -6.13
C GLY A 616 31.84 -7.84 -6.53
N ILE A 617 32.02 -7.28 -7.73
CA ILE A 617 33.34 -6.82 -8.21
C ILE A 617 33.86 -5.65 -7.37
N GLY A 618 32.99 -4.74 -6.91
CA GLY A 618 33.35 -3.69 -5.95
C GLY A 618 33.96 -4.25 -4.66
N LYS A 619 33.39 -5.33 -4.12
CA LYS A 619 33.94 -6.00 -2.93
C LYS A 619 35.32 -6.62 -3.18
N GLU A 620 35.55 -7.24 -4.33
CA GLU A 620 36.87 -7.78 -4.67
C GLU A 620 37.91 -6.68 -4.90
N ARG A 621 37.53 -5.57 -5.55
CA ARG A 621 38.39 -4.37 -5.68
C ARG A 621 38.81 -3.81 -4.33
N ALA A 622 37.88 -3.77 -3.36
CA ALA A 622 38.20 -3.36 -2.00
C ALA A 622 39.22 -4.31 -1.34
N LYS A 623 39.08 -5.64 -1.49
CA LYS A 623 40.10 -6.59 -0.99
C LYS A 623 41.46 -6.34 -1.61
N VAL A 624 41.55 -6.10 -2.93
CA VAL A 624 42.85 -5.85 -3.60
C VAL A 624 43.52 -4.60 -3.05
N ALA A 625 42.76 -3.54 -2.76
CA ALA A 625 43.29 -2.37 -2.03
C ALA A 625 43.78 -2.72 -0.60
N GLY A 626 43.13 -3.69 0.05
CA GLY A 626 43.55 -4.23 1.35
C GLY A 626 44.85 -5.01 1.28
N GLU A 627 44.99 -5.91 0.31
CA GLU A 627 46.26 -6.63 0.07
C GLU A 627 47.40 -5.64 -0.22
N MET A 628 47.16 -4.57 -1.01
CA MET A 628 48.16 -3.52 -1.25
C MET A 628 48.60 -2.76 0.03
N ILE A 629 47.76 -2.70 1.06
CA ILE A 629 48.11 -2.12 2.37
C ILE A 629 48.92 -3.14 3.22
N LYS A 630 48.66 -4.45 3.07
CA LYS A 630 49.48 -5.50 3.67
C LYS A 630 50.85 -5.66 3.00
N ASP A 631 50.94 -5.48 1.68
CA ASP A 631 52.21 -5.54 0.94
C ASP A 631 53.20 -4.49 1.48
N GLU A 632 52.71 -3.32 1.89
CA GLU A 632 53.51 -2.21 2.45
C GLU A 632 53.75 -2.35 3.98
N PHE A 633 52.77 -2.84 4.76
CA PHE A 633 52.82 -2.80 6.25
C PHE A 633 52.69 -4.15 6.98
N GLY A 634 52.51 -5.26 6.24
CA GLY A 634 52.23 -6.60 6.76
C GLY A 634 50.78 -6.85 7.20
N ASP A 635 50.48 -8.11 7.53
CA ASP A 635 49.16 -8.58 7.98
C ASP A 635 48.63 -7.92 9.27
N PHE A 636 49.49 -7.25 10.03
CA PHE A 636 49.12 -6.51 11.25
C PHE A 636 48.57 -5.10 10.99
N SER A 637 48.44 -4.70 9.72
CA SER A 637 47.84 -3.43 9.31
C SER A 637 46.35 -3.35 9.69
N ARG A 638 45.94 -2.19 10.23
CA ARG A 638 44.58 -1.98 10.75
C ARG A 638 43.61 -1.61 9.62
N ILE A 639 43.32 -2.58 8.76
CA ILE A 639 42.42 -2.43 7.61
C ILE A 639 40.96 -2.64 8.03
N SER A 640 40.06 -1.84 7.46
CA SER A 640 38.62 -1.98 7.58
C SER A 640 37.94 -1.76 6.23
N TYR A 641 36.91 -2.55 5.95
CA TYR A 641 36.13 -2.45 4.71
C TYR A 641 34.83 -1.71 4.99
N SER A 642 34.60 -0.63 4.27
CA SER A 642 33.37 0.16 4.37
C SER A 642 32.17 -0.66 3.90
N ASN A 643 31.05 -0.56 4.61
CA ASN A 643 29.77 -1.12 4.15
C ASN A 643 29.12 -0.23 3.06
N ASP A 644 29.55 1.04 2.97
CA ASP A 644 29.09 1.97 1.95
C ASP A 644 29.78 1.70 0.61
N ILE A 645 29.04 1.86 -0.49
CA ILE A 645 29.58 1.73 -1.85
C ILE A 645 29.28 3.02 -2.63
N ILE A 646 30.31 3.61 -3.23
CA ILE A 646 30.20 4.81 -4.04
C ILE A 646 29.77 4.39 -5.45
N THR A 647 28.55 4.78 -5.86
CA THR A 647 28.10 4.59 -7.25
C THR A 647 28.49 5.80 -8.09
N SER A 648 29.11 5.56 -9.24
CA SER A 648 29.46 6.56 -10.25
C SER A 648 28.87 6.18 -11.61
N GLN A 649 28.89 7.10 -12.58
CA GLN A 649 28.64 6.74 -13.97
C GLN A 649 29.92 6.11 -14.56
N ASP A 650 31.03 6.87 -14.61
CA ASP A 650 32.21 6.46 -15.36
C ASP A 650 33.38 5.92 -14.51
N LYS A 651 33.40 6.20 -13.20
CA LYS A 651 34.51 5.78 -12.30
C LYS A 651 34.35 4.35 -11.78
N GLN A 652 35.47 3.64 -11.65
CA GLN A 652 35.52 2.28 -11.12
C GLN A 652 36.81 2.04 -10.32
N GLY A 653 36.69 1.52 -9.10
CA GLY A 653 37.84 1.22 -8.25
C GLY A 653 37.55 1.28 -6.75
N PHE A 654 38.30 2.09 -6.00
CA PHE A 654 38.21 2.21 -4.54
C PHE A 654 38.81 3.53 -4.03
N ILE A 655 38.44 3.92 -2.81
CA ILE A 655 39.08 4.96 -2.01
C ILE A 655 39.67 4.32 -0.76
N ILE A 656 40.95 4.59 -0.48
CA ILE A 656 41.57 4.31 0.82
C ILE A 656 41.57 5.62 1.62
N LYS A 657 40.99 5.62 2.81
CA LYS A 657 41.01 6.72 3.79
C LYS A 657 41.91 6.32 4.96
N VAL A 658 42.72 7.26 5.45
CA VAL A 658 43.64 7.03 6.58
C VAL A 658 43.19 7.83 7.79
N TYR A 659 43.23 7.18 8.93
CA TYR A 659 42.86 7.73 10.24
C TYR A 659 43.97 7.47 11.26
N ARG A 660 44.13 8.37 12.22
CA ARG A 660 45.02 8.22 13.38
C ARG A 660 44.21 7.91 14.65
#